data_AF-A0AA90Q2V3-F1
#
_entry.id   AF-A0AA90Q2V3-F1
#
_cell.length_a   1.000
_cell.length_b   1.000
_cell.length_c   1.000
_cell.angle_alpha   90.00
_cell.angle_beta   90.00
_cell.angle_gamma   90.00
#
_symmetry.space_group_name_H-M   'P 1'
#
loop_
_entity.id
_entity.type
_entity.pdbx_description
1 polymer ?
#
loop_
_entity_poly.entity_id
_entity_poly.type
_entity_poly.pdbx_seq_one_letter_code
_entity_poly.pdbx_strand_id
1 'polypeptide(L)'
;MKNQNNQLVSRKRTFVLSAIAGSILAIYGASAGASVTNPVIGQLLWSEEFNGPSLNTSFWTPDDGNGCQINLCGYGNQELQYYSPNNLSIVNVPFESNSRALAIKAQRQTVGSNSFTSGKVTSAGKVQVQYGMIEMRVSTPPLGTGLWPAGWLLGSSPQTWPRNGEIDILEMGHRASYRSGGAGIDNFTGSNVITWQQAACVPGNESCAASTAWQTKNWYIAPTSMANRFVTYRLYWTESQMRFTVVDNGVEHNMYDNPLPVNSTALQAPFYLLLNMAVGGNFTDAASPGQVTAPLPGTMYVDYVRVYQLDGKGSVKLGSQSTPEVGKFGVFTDNTAVNNKQVAGTSSDVFVWNNASMSAGNIPPFEGSNVMALNYTAPNQWFGGSVQSRQAHDMSNFRNGNLKFRIKIPANVAFNVSIQDTYTNQNAVKFPANATTYGLVRNGEWATATIPVSTLVGPKVALQSMLDLFQFSSEATQLPGAPFQMAIDDIVWESGTPTPTPTPTPTPTPTPTPTPTPTPTPTPTPTPTPTPTPTPTPTPTPTPTPTPTPTPTPTPTPTPTPTPTPTPTPVSVSATQTGPTTLQFAVRTSSWADVHYTVNSGGQQNLRMRQDAGNNTYAAGGLKAGDVVKYSFTYWDTTRNYAVDTAQQTFTMK
;
A
#
# COMPACT_ATOMS: atom_id res chain seq x y z
N MET A 1 9.20 5.89 43.72
CA MET A 1 7.79 6.25 43.52
C MET A 1 7.39 5.87 42.10
N LYS A 2 6.32 5.09 41.97
CA LYS A 2 5.90 4.33 40.78
C LYS A 2 5.14 5.19 39.75
N ASN A 3 5.30 4.81 38.48
CA ASN A 3 4.34 4.79 37.35
C ASN A 3 3.57 6.07 36.97
N GLN A 4 3.77 6.55 35.72
CA GLN A 4 2.71 7.05 34.80
C GLN A 4 3.17 7.30 33.33
N ASN A 5 4.18 6.60 32.78
CA ASN A 5 4.63 6.83 31.37
C ASN A 5 4.47 5.63 30.41
N ASN A 6 3.61 4.65 30.72
CA ASN A 6 3.36 3.50 29.83
C ASN A 6 1.86 3.27 29.57
N GLN A 7 1.25 4.12 28.74
CA GLN A 7 -0.09 3.91 28.14
C GLN A 7 -0.16 4.46 26.69
N LEU A 8 0.83 4.11 25.86
CA LEU A 8 0.76 4.24 24.38
C LEU A 8 0.50 2.87 23.73
N VAL A 9 -0.31 2.03 24.40
CA VAL A 9 -0.80 0.76 23.85
C VAL A 9 -2.30 0.92 23.59
N SER A 10 -2.72 0.68 22.35
CA SER A 10 -4.13 0.53 21.94
C SER A 10 -5.03 1.78 22.11
N ARG A 11 -4.85 2.82 21.28
CA ARG A 11 -5.97 3.73 20.96
C ARG A 11 -6.80 3.08 19.86
N LYS A 12 -7.91 2.42 20.24
CA LYS A 12 -8.95 1.96 19.30
C LYS A 12 -9.50 3.18 18.55
N ARG A 13 -9.03 3.40 17.32
CA ARG A 13 -9.59 4.38 16.38
C ARG A 13 -10.76 3.70 15.66
N THR A 14 -11.99 4.08 15.97
CA THR A 14 -13.19 3.52 15.32
C THR A 14 -13.72 4.54 14.32
N PHE A 15 -13.86 4.13 13.06
CA PHE A 15 -14.41 4.93 11.96
C PHE A 15 -15.92 5.08 12.18
N VAL A 16 -16.42 6.31 12.36
CA VAL A 16 -17.86 6.58 12.38
C VAL A 16 -18.08 7.91 11.68
N LEU A 17 -18.57 7.88 10.44
CA LEU A 17 -19.78 8.62 10.04
C LEU A 17 -20.20 8.31 8.60
N SER A 18 -21.52 8.29 8.44
CA SER A 18 -22.24 8.40 7.17
C SER A 18 -21.99 9.79 6.58
N ALA A 19 -21.23 9.89 5.50
CA ALA A 19 -21.22 11.07 4.63
C ALA A 19 -22.18 10.80 3.47
N ILE A 20 -23.24 11.61 3.34
CA ILE A 20 -24.01 11.66 2.09
C ILE A 20 -23.21 12.54 1.14
N ALA A 21 -22.34 11.92 0.34
CA ALA A 21 -21.68 12.59 -0.77
C ALA A 21 -22.64 12.63 -1.96
N GLY A 22 -23.18 13.80 -2.27
CA GLY A 22 -23.85 14.05 -3.54
C GLY A 22 -22.84 13.92 -4.69
N SER A 23 -22.99 12.88 -5.51
CA SER A 23 -22.14 12.68 -6.70
C SER A 23 -22.54 13.69 -7.77
N ILE A 24 -21.72 14.72 -8.00
CA ILE A 24 -21.79 15.50 -9.24
C ILE A 24 -21.08 14.69 -10.32
N LEU A 25 -21.86 14.14 -11.24
CA LEU A 25 -21.38 13.44 -12.42
C LEU A 25 -20.77 14.47 -13.39
N ALA A 26 -19.46 14.67 -13.33
CA ALA A 26 -18.74 15.31 -14.42
C ALA A 26 -18.63 14.31 -15.58
N ILE A 27 -19.31 14.60 -16.70
CA ILE A 27 -19.17 13.85 -17.94
C ILE A 27 -17.79 14.18 -18.51
N TYR A 28 -16.78 13.39 -18.13
CA TYR A 28 -15.51 13.34 -18.85
C TYR A 28 -15.71 12.44 -20.07
N GLY A 29 -15.36 12.95 -21.26
CA GLY A 29 -15.23 12.12 -22.45
C GLY A 29 -14.26 10.98 -22.15
N ALA A 30 -14.71 9.74 -22.35
CA ALA A 30 -13.91 8.55 -22.11
C ALA A 30 -12.71 8.54 -23.06
N SER A 31 -11.56 9.03 -22.59
CA SER A 31 -10.27 8.53 -23.09
C SER A 31 -10.27 7.03 -22.83
N ALA A 32 -9.99 6.23 -23.86
CA ALA A 32 -9.85 4.78 -23.70
C ALA A 32 -8.96 4.49 -22.48
N GLY A 33 -9.53 3.88 -21.45
CA GLY A 33 -8.84 3.67 -20.18
C GLY A 33 -7.61 2.79 -20.39
N ALA A 34 -6.49 3.15 -19.77
CA ALA A 34 -5.29 2.33 -19.76
C ALA A 34 -5.63 0.89 -19.39
N SER A 35 -5.17 -0.07 -20.19
CA SER A 35 -5.45 -1.49 -20.04
C SER A 35 -4.27 -2.19 -19.40
N VAL A 36 -4.49 -2.87 -18.27
CA VAL A 36 -3.43 -3.72 -17.69
C VAL A 36 -3.27 -5.04 -18.44
N THR A 37 -4.23 -5.45 -19.28
CA THR A 37 -4.19 -6.73 -20.02
C THR A 37 -3.54 -6.62 -21.39
N ASN A 38 -3.74 -5.50 -22.09
CA ASN A 38 -3.09 -5.20 -23.38
C ASN A 38 -2.48 -3.78 -23.39
N PRO A 39 -1.52 -3.49 -22.51
CA PRO A 39 -0.94 -2.16 -22.42
C PRO A 39 0.07 -1.86 -23.53
N VAL A 40 0.19 -0.58 -23.86
CA VAL A 40 1.38 0.01 -24.48
C VAL A 40 2.39 0.32 -23.37
N ILE A 41 3.54 -0.35 -23.40
CA ILE A 41 4.66 -0.02 -22.51
C ILE A 41 5.37 1.20 -23.10
N GLY A 42 5.32 2.30 -22.37
CA GLY A 42 5.86 3.59 -22.78
C GLY A 42 7.30 3.80 -22.31
N GLN A 43 7.64 5.06 -22.07
CA GLN A 43 8.99 5.48 -21.68
C GLN A 43 9.46 4.82 -20.38
N LEU A 44 10.75 4.46 -20.30
CA LEU A 44 11.43 4.15 -19.04
C LEU A 44 11.50 5.42 -18.17
N LEU A 45 10.84 5.39 -17.01
CA LEU A 45 10.77 6.49 -16.06
C LEU A 45 11.94 6.49 -15.09
N TRP A 46 12.36 5.30 -14.65
CA TRP A 46 13.48 5.11 -13.73
C TRP A 46 13.99 3.68 -13.79
N SER A 47 15.28 3.48 -13.54
CA SER A 47 15.85 2.16 -13.30
C SER A 47 17.03 2.16 -12.35
N GLU A 48 17.26 1.00 -11.75
CA GLU A 48 18.52 0.62 -11.12
C GLU A 48 18.99 -0.69 -11.77
N GLU A 49 20.17 -0.64 -12.40
CA GLU A 49 20.77 -1.74 -13.17
C GLU A 49 21.85 -2.48 -12.37
N PHE A 50 22.16 -2.04 -11.15
CA PHE A 50 23.15 -2.65 -10.25
C PHE A 50 24.52 -2.92 -10.91
N ASN A 51 24.93 -2.04 -11.83
CA ASN A 51 26.21 -2.13 -12.53
C ASN A 51 27.33 -1.29 -11.89
N GLY A 52 26.99 -0.49 -10.86
CA GLY A 52 27.94 0.35 -10.13
C GLY A 52 28.97 -0.45 -9.32
N PRO A 53 30.02 0.21 -8.79
CA PRO A 53 31.00 -0.46 -7.91
C PRO A 53 30.40 -0.85 -6.55
N SER A 54 29.31 -0.20 -6.12
CA SER A 54 28.63 -0.40 -4.85
C SER A 54 27.15 -0.03 -4.96
N LEU A 55 26.36 -0.33 -3.91
CA LEU A 55 24.95 0.02 -3.86
C LEU A 55 24.76 1.55 -3.95
N ASN A 56 23.89 2.00 -4.86
CA ASN A 56 23.58 3.42 -5.01
C ASN A 56 22.77 3.93 -3.80
N THR A 57 23.45 4.62 -2.88
CA THR A 57 22.82 5.13 -1.65
C THR A 57 21.92 6.34 -1.89
N SER A 58 21.92 6.95 -3.08
CA SER A 58 20.90 7.95 -3.45
C SER A 58 19.54 7.31 -3.73
N PHE A 59 19.49 6.01 -4.07
CA PHE A 59 18.24 5.28 -4.31
C PHE A 59 17.87 4.34 -3.18
N TRP A 60 18.86 3.73 -2.52
CA TRP A 60 18.65 2.66 -1.55
C TRP A 60 19.21 2.98 -0.17
N THR A 61 18.51 2.56 0.87
CA THR A 61 18.98 2.53 2.26
C THR A 61 19.02 1.07 2.72
N PRO A 62 20.20 0.56 3.11
CA PRO A 62 20.31 -0.73 3.80
C PRO A 62 19.61 -0.70 5.17
N ASP A 63 18.88 -1.76 5.51
CA ASP A 63 18.39 -1.98 6.87
C ASP A 63 19.49 -2.64 7.72
N ASP A 64 19.57 -2.22 8.99
CA ASP A 64 20.48 -2.77 9.99
C ASP A 64 19.67 -3.07 11.26
N GLY A 65 19.45 -4.36 11.56
CA GLY A 65 18.65 -4.79 12.69
C GLY A 65 17.67 -5.93 12.40
N ASN A 66 17.02 -6.39 13.46
CA ASN A 66 16.00 -7.45 13.45
C ASN A 66 14.56 -6.90 13.63
N GLY A 67 14.38 -5.58 13.51
CA GLY A 67 13.12 -4.88 13.64
C GLY A 67 12.80 -4.39 15.05
N CYS A 68 13.52 -4.84 16.09
CA CYS A 68 13.30 -4.36 17.46
C CYS A 68 13.57 -2.85 17.62
N GLN A 69 14.49 -2.29 16.83
CA GLN A 69 14.83 -0.86 16.82
C GLN A 69 13.66 0.04 16.39
N ILE A 70 12.63 -0.53 15.76
CA ILE A 70 11.38 0.15 15.38
C ILE A 70 10.15 -0.46 16.10
N ASN A 71 10.35 -1.12 17.24
CA ASN A 71 9.31 -1.83 18.00
C ASN A 71 8.55 -2.89 17.18
N LEU A 72 9.21 -3.48 16.19
CA LEU A 72 8.66 -4.52 15.32
C LEU A 72 9.64 -5.70 15.27
N CYS A 73 10.00 -6.26 16.43
CA CYS A 73 10.92 -7.39 16.53
C CYS A 73 10.51 -8.56 15.61
N GLY A 74 11.47 -9.16 14.91
CA GLY A 74 11.22 -10.18 13.89
C GLY A 74 10.41 -9.64 12.70
N TYR A 75 10.47 -8.33 12.47
CA TYR A 75 9.72 -7.57 11.46
C TYR A 75 8.21 -7.87 11.42
N GLY A 76 7.63 -8.27 12.56
CA GLY A 76 6.20 -8.61 12.67
C GLY A 76 5.86 -10.03 12.22
N ASN A 77 6.82 -10.74 11.62
CA ASN A 77 6.65 -12.07 11.04
C ASN A 77 7.45 -13.15 11.76
N GLN A 78 8.00 -12.87 12.95
CA GLN A 78 8.86 -13.79 13.71
C GLN A 78 10.11 -14.21 12.91
N GLU A 79 10.63 -13.31 12.07
CA GLU A 79 11.85 -13.52 11.28
C GLU A 79 13.07 -13.77 12.19
N LEU A 80 13.96 -14.67 11.77
CA LEU A 80 15.07 -15.17 12.59
C LEU A 80 16.40 -14.46 12.32
N GLN A 81 16.53 -13.75 11.21
CA GLN A 81 17.75 -13.06 10.82
C GLN A 81 17.89 -11.68 11.48
N TYR A 82 19.14 -11.24 11.57
CA TYR A 82 19.52 -9.85 11.71
C TYR A 82 19.86 -9.31 10.31
N TYR A 83 19.13 -8.30 9.80
CA TYR A 83 19.55 -7.65 8.55
C TYR A 83 20.80 -6.81 8.79
N SER A 84 21.76 -6.86 7.87
CA SER A 84 22.98 -6.06 7.96
C SER A 84 23.41 -5.53 6.59
N PRO A 85 23.95 -4.30 6.50
CA PRO A 85 24.55 -3.78 5.28
C PRO A 85 25.69 -4.66 4.73
N ASN A 86 26.38 -5.42 5.59
CA ASN A 86 27.48 -6.31 5.20
C ASN A 86 27.02 -7.53 4.39
N ASN A 87 25.71 -7.81 4.36
CA ASN A 87 25.12 -8.88 3.58
C ASN A 87 24.67 -8.42 2.19
N LEU A 88 24.96 -7.18 1.81
CA LEU A 88 24.64 -6.57 0.53
C LEU A 88 25.91 -6.25 -0.25
N SER A 89 25.95 -6.60 -1.53
CA SER A 89 27.08 -6.27 -2.40
C SER A 89 26.66 -6.20 -3.87
N ILE A 90 27.39 -5.46 -4.70
CA ILE A 90 27.20 -5.47 -6.15
C ILE A 90 28.29 -6.34 -6.78
N VAL A 91 27.92 -7.50 -7.31
CA VAL A 91 28.88 -8.55 -7.73
C VAL A 91 28.57 -9.08 -9.12
N ASN A 92 29.55 -9.72 -9.75
CA ASN A 92 29.31 -10.53 -10.94
C ASN A 92 28.45 -11.74 -10.57
N VAL A 93 27.47 -12.06 -11.41
CA VAL A 93 26.59 -13.21 -11.20
C VAL A 93 27.35 -14.50 -11.54
N PRO A 94 27.41 -15.50 -10.64
CA PRO A 94 28.27 -16.67 -10.83
C PRO A 94 27.82 -17.63 -11.94
N PHE A 95 26.56 -17.57 -12.35
CA PHE A 95 25.95 -18.42 -13.37
C PHE A 95 25.55 -17.67 -14.64
N GLU A 96 25.82 -16.36 -14.73
CA GLU A 96 25.51 -15.55 -15.91
C GLU A 96 26.66 -14.58 -16.20
N SER A 97 27.49 -14.92 -17.19
CA SER A 97 28.67 -14.14 -17.56
C SER A 97 28.30 -12.72 -17.97
N ASN A 98 29.16 -11.75 -17.63
CA ASN A 98 28.98 -10.32 -17.93
C ASN A 98 27.74 -9.66 -17.31
N SER A 99 27.08 -10.33 -16.36
CA SER A 99 25.98 -9.75 -15.60
C SER A 99 26.44 -9.40 -14.19
N ARG A 100 26.02 -8.22 -13.71
CA ARG A 100 26.22 -7.78 -12.33
C ARG A 100 24.87 -7.57 -11.69
N ALA A 101 24.81 -7.80 -10.38
CA ALA A 101 23.57 -7.75 -9.64
C ALA A 101 23.81 -7.28 -8.21
N LEU A 102 22.74 -6.77 -7.58
CA LEU A 102 22.66 -6.72 -6.13
C LEU A 102 22.57 -8.15 -5.59
N ALA A 103 23.60 -8.57 -4.87
CA ALA A 103 23.62 -9.80 -4.09
C ALA A 103 23.15 -9.52 -2.66
N ILE A 104 22.05 -10.17 -2.29
CA ILE A 104 21.49 -10.21 -0.94
C ILE A 104 21.80 -11.60 -0.36
N LYS A 105 22.74 -11.68 0.58
CA LYS A 105 23.30 -12.94 1.05
C LYS A 105 22.79 -13.29 2.46
N ALA A 106 22.07 -14.39 2.62
CA ALA A 106 21.74 -14.94 3.94
C ALA A 106 22.83 -15.92 4.40
N GLN A 107 23.16 -15.91 5.70
CA GLN A 107 24.22 -16.75 6.27
C GLN A 107 23.85 -17.25 7.67
N ARG A 108 24.39 -18.42 8.06
CA ARG A 108 24.47 -18.81 9.47
C ARG A 108 25.59 -18.02 10.13
N GLN A 109 25.20 -16.93 10.79
CA GLN A 109 26.11 -16.04 11.50
C GLN A 109 25.35 -15.46 12.69
N THR A 110 25.90 -15.64 13.88
CA THR A 110 25.27 -15.13 15.10
C THR A 110 25.58 -13.65 15.26
N VAL A 111 24.54 -12.83 15.41
CA VAL A 111 24.61 -11.42 15.80
C VAL A 111 23.59 -11.18 16.90
N GLY A 112 24.07 -10.86 18.10
CA GLY A 112 23.19 -10.80 19.28
C GLY A 112 22.49 -12.14 19.53
N SER A 113 21.16 -12.12 19.58
CA SER A 113 20.32 -13.32 19.74
C SER A 113 19.90 -13.98 18.42
N ASN A 114 20.19 -13.37 17.27
CA ASN A 114 19.82 -13.89 15.97
C ASN A 114 20.89 -14.87 15.47
N SER A 115 20.48 -16.07 15.00
CA SER A 115 21.39 -17.11 14.48
C SER A 115 21.75 -16.95 13.01
N PHE A 116 21.16 -15.96 12.34
CA PHE A 116 21.35 -15.72 10.92
C PHE A 116 21.55 -14.23 10.65
N THR A 117 22.30 -13.92 9.59
CA THR A 117 22.35 -12.59 8.98
C THR A 117 21.78 -12.64 7.58
N SER A 118 21.24 -11.53 7.09
CA SER A 118 20.82 -11.36 5.69
C SER A 118 20.82 -9.89 5.29
N GLY A 119 20.41 -9.58 4.06
CA GLY A 119 20.30 -8.21 3.57
C GLY A 119 18.85 -7.78 3.31
N LYS A 120 18.60 -6.49 3.51
CA LYS A 120 17.36 -5.79 3.12
C LYS A 120 17.70 -4.36 2.71
N VAL A 121 17.10 -3.89 1.62
CA VAL A 121 17.21 -2.50 1.16
C VAL A 121 15.83 -1.91 0.93
N THR A 122 15.70 -0.60 1.17
CA THR A 122 14.47 0.17 0.93
C THR A 122 14.77 1.46 0.16
N SER A 123 13.85 1.87 -0.72
CA SER A 123 13.88 3.17 -1.39
C SER A 123 13.05 4.24 -0.69
N ALA A 124 12.60 4.00 0.54
CA ALA A 124 11.82 4.94 1.33
C ALA A 124 12.48 6.34 1.38
N GLY A 125 11.71 7.37 1.04
CA GLY A 125 12.18 8.76 0.98
C GLY A 125 13.16 9.08 -0.16
N LYS A 126 13.46 8.11 -1.05
CA LYS A 126 14.45 8.24 -2.14
C LYS A 126 13.85 8.02 -3.52
N VAL A 127 13.13 6.92 -3.72
CA VAL A 127 12.44 6.62 -4.99
C VAL A 127 11.02 6.22 -4.64
N GLN A 128 10.05 6.96 -5.18
CA GLN A 128 8.62 6.73 -5.01
C GLN A 128 7.98 6.55 -6.39
N VAL A 129 7.22 5.48 -6.55
CA VAL A 129 6.57 5.08 -7.80
C VAL A 129 5.06 5.15 -7.62
N GLN A 130 4.35 5.71 -8.59
CA GLN A 130 2.90 5.67 -8.64
C GLN A 130 2.46 5.24 -10.04
N TYR A 131 1.77 4.10 -10.12
CA TYR A 131 1.33 3.47 -11.37
C TYR A 131 2.49 3.10 -12.32
N GLY A 132 2.14 2.64 -13.52
CA GLY A 132 3.09 2.24 -14.56
C GLY A 132 3.30 0.72 -14.59
N MET A 133 4.38 0.29 -15.24
CA MET A 133 4.84 -1.09 -15.21
C MET A 133 6.16 -1.16 -14.44
N ILE A 134 6.19 -1.95 -13.36
CA ILE A 134 7.38 -2.22 -12.57
C ILE A 134 7.89 -3.61 -12.94
N GLU A 135 9.16 -3.71 -13.32
CA GLU A 135 9.81 -4.96 -13.69
C GLU A 135 11.03 -5.21 -12.79
N MET A 136 11.14 -6.42 -12.26
CA MET A 136 12.29 -6.88 -11.47
C MET A 136 12.83 -8.18 -12.06
N ARG A 137 14.12 -8.25 -12.34
CA ARG A 137 14.78 -9.50 -12.77
C ARG A 137 15.58 -10.08 -11.62
N VAL A 138 15.12 -11.23 -11.10
CA VAL A 138 15.58 -11.80 -9.83
C VAL A 138 15.93 -13.27 -9.98
N SER A 139 17.03 -13.70 -9.37
CA SER A 139 17.36 -15.09 -9.13
C SER A 139 17.35 -15.38 -7.63
N THR A 140 16.82 -16.52 -7.24
CA THR A 140 16.85 -17.01 -5.85
C THR A 140 17.83 -18.17 -5.70
N PRO A 141 18.40 -18.41 -4.52
CA PRO A 141 19.13 -19.65 -4.26
C PRO A 141 18.15 -20.83 -4.10
N PRO A 142 18.61 -22.09 -3.97
CA PRO A 142 17.77 -23.16 -3.46
C PRO A 142 17.28 -22.76 -2.08
N LEU A 143 15.97 -22.70 -1.91
CA LEU A 143 15.38 -22.05 -0.75
C LEU A 143 15.48 -22.94 0.49
N GLY A 144 15.28 -24.25 0.30
CA GLY A 144 15.04 -25.17 1.40
C GLY A 144 14.00 -24.65 2.40
N THR A 145 13.86 -25.29 3.55
CA THR A 145 13.00 -24.72 4.58
C THR A 145 13.70 -23.51 5.20
N GLY A 146 13.08 -22.33 5.06
CA GLY A 146 13.43 -21.14 5.84
C GLY A 146 13.89 -19.93 5.03
N LEU A 147 14.35 -20.03 3.77
CA LEU A 147 14.63 -18.82 3.00
C LEU A 147 13.35 -18.22 2.42
N TRP A 148 13.18 -16.91 2.58
CA TRP A 148 12.03 -16.15 2.09
C TRP A 148 12.50 -14.88 1.35
N PRO A 149 12.83 -14.99 0.05
CA PRO A 149 13.13 -13.84 -0.79
C PRO A 149 11.85 -13.07 -1.14
N ALA A 150 11.94 -11.74 -1.12
CA ALA A 150 10.84 -10.85 -1.44
C ALA A 150 11.28 -9.62 -2.26
N GLY A 151 10.45 -9.25 -3.24
CA GLY A 151 10.51 -7.99 -3.98
C GLY A 151 9.13 -7.34 -3.96
N TRP A 152 9.03 -6.23 -3.24
CA TRP A 152 7.74 -5.68 -2.80
C TRP A 152 7.79 -4.17 -2.64
N LEU A 153 6.63 -3.59 -2.35
CA LEU A 153 6.45 -2.17 -2.18
C LEU A 153 5.60 -1.86 -0.95
N LEU A 154 5.89 -0.72 -0.33
CA LEU A 154 5.06 -0.14 0.73
C LEU A 154 4.65 1.28 0.38
N GLY A 155 3.43 1.67 0.72
CA GLY A 155 2.95 3.02 0.42
C GLY A 155 3.73 4.08 1.17
N SER A 156 3.96 5.21 0.51
CA SER A 156 4.68 6.36 1.07
C SER A 156 3.83 7.19 2.03
N SER A 157 2.55 6.82 2.20
CA SER A 157 1.68 7.41 3.21
C SER A 157 2.28 7.24 4.61
N PRO A 158 2.25 8.28 5.46
CA PRO A 158 2.69 8.17 6.86
C PRO A 158 1.69 7.40 7.74
N GLN A 159 0.57 6.95 7.19
CA GLN A 159 -0.38 6.11 7.94
C GLN A 159 0.25 4.76 8.29
N THR A 160 -0.09 4.22 9.46
CA THR A 160 0.41 2.91 9.89
C THR A 160 -0.13 1.80 9.00
N TRP A 161 0.71 0.82 8.68
CA TRP A 161 0.28 -0.41 8.04
C TRP A 161 -0.93 -1.04 8.74
N PRO A 162 -1.92 -1.57 7.98
CA PRO A 162 -1.97 -1.75 6.53
C PRO A 162 -2.61 -0.58 5.77
N ARG A 163 -2.79 0.60 6.40
CA ARG A 163 -3.46 1.75 5.78
C ARG A 163 -2.61 2.44 4.71
N ASN A 164 -1.29 2.40 4.84
CA ASN A 164 -0.39 2.86 3.79
C ASN A 164 -0.35 1.90 2.58
N GLY A 165 -0.77 0.65 2.74
CA GLY A 165 -0.82 -0.35 1.67
C GLY A 165 0.51 -1.03 1.42
N GLU A 166 0.43 -2.26 0.91
CA GLU A 166 1.55 -3.15 0.60
C GLU A 166 1.26 -3.88 -0.71
N ILE A 167 2.27 -3.99 -1.57
CA ILE A 167 2.20 -4.68 -2.85
C ILE A 167 3.41 -5.60 -2.99
N ASP A 168 3.17 -6.90 -2.93
CA ASP A 168 4.20 -7.92 -3.05
C ASP A 168 4.21 -8.43 -4.50
N ILE A 169 5.25 -8.07 -5.26
CA ILE A 169 5.39 -8.51 -6.67
C ILE A 169 5.93 -9.93 -6.73
N LEU A 170 6.84 -10.25 -5.81
CA LEU A 170 7.53 -11.52 -5.68
C LEU A 170 7.66 -11.88 -4.20
N GLU A 171 7.14 -13.04 -3.82
CA GLU A 171 7.52 -13.77 -2.62
C GLU A 171 7.75 -15.25 -2.94
N MET A 172 8.77 -15.87 -2.33
CA MET A 172 9.00 -17.32 -2.38
C MET A 172 9.38 -17.87 -1.00
N GLY A 173 9.43 -19.19 -0.86
CA GLY A 173 9.72 -19.82 0.45
C GLY A 173 8.49 -20.12 1.31
N HIS A 174 7.30 -19.96 0.71
CA HIS A 174 6.01 -20.26 1.32
C HIS A 174 6.05 -21.62 2.03
N ARG A 175 5.47 -21.69 3.23
CA ARG A 175 5.20 -22.97 3.91
C ARG A 175 4.44 -23.96 3.03
N ALA A 176 4.64 -25.25 3.29
CA ALA A 176 4.09 -26.33 2.47
C ALA A 176 2.56 -26.26 2.31
N SER A 177 1.84 -25.88 3.38
CA SER A 177 0.38 -25.77 3.35
C SER A 177 -0.17 -24.64 2.46
N TYR A 178 0.67 -23.67 2.07
CA TYR A 178 0.29 -22.56 1.19
C TYR A 178 0.78 -22.71 -0.25
N ARG A 179 1.52 -23.79 -0.57
CA ARG A 179 1.93 -24.09 -1.94
C ARG A 179 0.87 -24.92 -2.64
N SER A 180 0.22 -24.33 -3.64
CA SER A 180 -0.84 -24.99 -4.41
C SER A 180 -0.35 -26.29 -5.06
N GLY A 181 -1.18 -27.33 -5.01
CA GLY A 181 -0.88 -28.65 -5.57
C GLY A 181 0.31 -29.38 -4.95
N GLY A 182 0.80 -28.95 -3.78
CA GLY A 182 2.02 -29.50 -3.19
C GLY A 182 3.29 -29.14 -3.95
N ALA A 183 3.27 -28.01 -4.68
CA ALA A 183 4.41 -27.56 -5.48
C ALA A 183 5.72 -27.51 -4.67
N GLY A 184 6.83 -27.79 -5.35
CA GLY A 184 8.17 -27.66 -4.80
C GLY A 184 8.46 -26.23 -4.35
N ILE A 185 9.24 -26.07 -3.28
CA ILE A 185 9.52 -24.75 -2.69
C ILE A 185 10.21 -23.80 -3.68
N ASP A 186 11.09 -24.32 -4.54
CA ASP A 186 11.80 -23.54 -5.56
C ASP A 186 11.00 -23.34 -6.85
N ASN A 187 9.82 -23.98 -6.96
CA ASN A 187 8.94 -23.88 -8.13
C ASN A 187 7.79 -22.90 -7.89
N PHE A 188 7.53 -22.51 -6.65
CA PHE A 188 6.35 -21.72 -6.27
C PHE A 188 6.74 -20.29 -5.93
N THR A 189 6.11 -19.33 -6.61
CA THR A 189 6.18 -17.90 -6.31
C THR A 189 4.79 -17.32 -6.19
N GLY A 190 4.62 -16.42 -5.23
CA GLY A 190 3.37 -15.71 -4.95
C GLY A 190 3.54 -14.21 -5.11
N SER A 191 2.40 -13.54 -5.29
CA SER A 191 2.25 -12.09 -5.19
C SER A 191 1.08 -11.79 -4.25
N ASN A 192 1.03 -10.60 -3.69
CA ASN A 192 -0.02 -10.25 -2.75
C ASN A 192 -0.24 -8.75 -2.73
N VAL A 193 -1.42 -8.34 -2.31
CA VAL A 193 -1.78 -6.94 -2.11
C VAL A 193 -2.47 -6.87 -0.76
N ILE A 194 -1.94 -6.06 0.14
CA ILE A 194 -2.48 -5.88 1.48
C ILE A 194 -2.89 -4.43 1.68
N THR A 195 -4.14 -4.22 2.07
CA THR A 195 -4.67 -2.90 2.40
C THR A 195 -5.53 -2.96 3.65
N TRP A 196 -5.73 -1.83 4.30
CA TRP A 196 -6.74 -1.74 5.36
C TRP A 196 -8.14 -1.81 4.77
N GLN A 197 -8.98 -2.69 5.32
CA GLN A 197 -10.41 -2.73 5.00
C GLN A 197 -11.21 -2.90 6.29
N GLN A 198 -12.28 -2.11 6.47
CA GLN A 198 -13.14 -2.21 7.65
C GLN A 198 -13.71 -3.62 7.84
N ALA A 199 -14.03 -4.31 6.75
CA ALA A 199 -14.56 -5.67 6.77
C ALA A 199 -13.53 -6.72 7.26
N ALA A 200 -12.24 -6.41 7.20
CA ALA A 200 -11.18 -7.27 7.71
C ALA A 200 -10.91 -7.07 9.21
N CYS A 201 -11.50 -6.05 9.84
CA CYS A 201 -11.40 -5.82 11.29
C CYS A 201 -12.22 -6.87 12.07
N VAL A 202 -11.64 -8.04 12.29
CA VAL A 202 -12.26 -9.15 13.04
C VAL A 202 -11.35 -9.59 14.20
N PRO A 203 -11.87 -10.26 15.25
CA PRO A 203 -11.02 -10.82 16.31
C PRO A 203 -9.91 -11.71 15.72
N GLY A 204 -8.65 -11.47 16.11
CA GLY A 204 -7.48 -12.14 15.53
C GLY A 204 -6.88 -11.46 14.29
N ASN A 205 -7.52 -10.41 13.76
CA ASN A 205 -6.97 -9.53 12.72
C ASN A 205 -7.20 -8.06 13.11
N GLU A 206 -6.66 -7.65 14.25
CA GLU A 206 -6.84 -6.31 14.81
C GLU A 206 -6.20 -5.21 13.95
N SER A 207 -5.26 -5.55 13.07
CA SER A 207 -4.70 -4.64 12.07
C SER A 207 -5.70 -4.31 10.96
N CYS A 208 -6.74 -5.14 10.80
CA CYS A 208 -7.69 -5.09 9.69
C CYS A 208 -7.01 -5.22 8.32
N ALA A 209 -5.93 -6.01 8.24
CA ALA A 209 -5.25 -6.28 6.99
C ALA A 209 -6.12 -7.18 6.11
N ALA A 210 -6.54 -6.65 4.96
CA ALA A 210 -7.17 -7.43 3.90
C ALA A 210 -6.10 -7.80 2.88
N SER A 211 -5.81 -9.09 2.80
CA SER A 211 -4.85 -9.67 1.86
C SER A 211 -5.59 -10.40 0.74
N THR A 212 -5.12 -10.22 -0.49
CA THR A 212 -5.65 -10.91 -1.68
C THR A 212 -5.21 -12.37 -1.77
N ALA A 213 -4.17 -12.78 -1.04
CA ALA A 213 -3.68 -14.15 -0.99
C ALA A 213 -4.72 -15.20 -0.52
N TRP A 214 -5.78 -14.74 0.17
CA TRP A 214 -6.84 -15.61 0.69
C TRP A 214 -8.10 -15.68 -0.20
N GLN A 215 -8.17 -14.89 -1.26
CA GLN A 215 -9.40 -14.69 -2.03
C GLN A 215 -9.33 -15.26 -3.46
N THR A 216 -8.14 -15.32 -4.06
CA THR A 216 -7.94 -15.72 -5.46
C THR A 216 -6.62 -16.44 -5.63
N LYS A 217 -6.44 -17.15 -6.75
CA LYS A 217 -5.11 -17.56 -7.23
C LYS A 217 -4.21 -16.32 -7.29
N ASN A 218 -3.05 -16.37 -6.65
CA ASN A 218 -2.08 -15.26 -6.58
C ASN A 218 -0.64 -15.74 -6.83
N TRP A 219 -0.47 -16.85 -7.54
CA TRP A 219 0.80 -17.55 -7.67
C TRP A 219 1.10 -18.03 -9.10
N TYR A 220 2.37 -18.33 -9.33
CA TYR A 220 2.86 -19.09 -10.47
C TYR A 220 3.63 -20.33 -9.98
N ILE A 221 3.41 -21.47 -10.65
CA ILE A 221 4.15 -22.72 -10.43
C ILE A 221 4.98 -23.00 -11.66
N ALA A 222 6.29 -22.86 -11.54
CA ALA A 222 7.22 -23.16 -12.61
C ALA A 222 7.33 -24.68 -12.83
N PRO A 223 7.41 -25.16 -14.08
CA PRO A 223 7.58 -26.58 -14.38
C PRO A 223 8.98 -27.10 -13.99
N THR A 224 9.96 -26.20 -13.86
CA THR A 224 11.32 -26.47 -13.40
C THR A 224 11.68 -25.50 -12.27
N SER A 225 12.63 -25.89 -11.42
CA SER A 225 13.10 -25.03 -10.32
C SER A 225 13.52 -23.64 -10.83
N MET A 226 13.14 -22.60 -10.10
CA MET A 226 13.57 -21.22 -10.34
C MET A 226 14.88 -20.89 -9.61
N ALA A 227 15.44 -21.82 -8.83
CA ALA A 227 16.70 -21.61 -8.13
C ALA A 227 17.88 -21.47 -9.11
N ASN A 228 18.80 -20.54 -8.80
CA ASN A 228 20.05 -20.25 -9.52
C ASN A 228 19.87 -19.92 -11.01
N ARG A 229 18.75 -19.27 -11.36
CA ARG A 229 18.54 -18.66 -12.66
C ARG A 229 17.67 -17.42 -12.51
N PHE A 230 17.80 -16.48 -13.43
CA PHE A 230 16.95 -15.30 -13.42
C PHE A 230 15.54 -15.59 -13.94
N VAL A 231 14.58 -15.00 -13.24
CA VAL A 231 13.16 -14.94 -13.60
C VAL A 231 12.74 -13.47 -13.51
N THR A 232 11.87 -13.03 -14.42
CA THR A 232 11.41 -11.63 -14.42
C THR A 232 10.01 -11.53 -13.86
N TYR A 233 9.79 -10.57 -12.98
CA TYR A 233 8.53 -10.33 -12.30
C TYR A 233 8.01 -8.95 -12.69
N ARG A 234 6.73 -8.86 -13.07
CA ARG A 234 6.12 -7.59 -13.50
C ARG A 234 4.86 -7.28 -12.72
N LEU A 235 4.72 -6.01 -12.37
CA LEU A 235 3.48 -5.40 -11.92
C LEU A 235 3.05 -4.36 -12.94
N TYR A 236 1.85 -4.53 -13.50
CA TYR A 236 1.16 -3.51 -14.29
C TYR A 236 0.13 -2.85 -13.39
N TRP A 237 0.22 -1.54 -13.20
CA TRP A 237 -0.57 -0.83 -12.20
C TRP A 237 -1.11 0.49 -12.73
N THR A 238 -2.42 0.66 -12.61
CA THR A 238 -3.16 1.90 -12.90
C THR A 238 -3.95 2.34 -11.66
N GLU A 239 -4.65 3.46 -11.73
CA GLU A 239 -5.52 3.93 -10.66
C GLU A 239 -6.74 3.01 -10.39
N SER A 240 -7.01 2.05 -11.28
CA SER A 240 -8.22 1.23 -11.26
C SER A 240 -7.96 -0.28 -11.26
N GLN A 241 -6.82 -0.74 -11.78
CA GLN A 241 -6.50 -2.16 -11.89
C GLN A 241 -5.01 -2.46 -11.73
N MET A 242 -4.72 -3.70 -11.31
CA MET A 242 -3.37 -4.27 -11.19
C MET A 242 -3.30 -5.65 -11.87
N ARG A 243 -2.18 -5.96 -12.53
CA ARG A 243 -1.88 -7.29 -13.06
C ARG A 243 -0.47 -7.70 -12.65
N PHE A 244 -0.33 -8.93 -12.14
CA PHE A 244 0.93 -9.49 -11.69
C PHE A 244 1.33 -10.66 -12.59
N THR A 245 2.56 -10.66 -13.06
CA THR A 245 3.07 -11.74 -13.91
C THR A 245 4.49 -12.16 -13.63
N VAL A 246 4.79 -13.39 -14.01
CA VAL A 246 6.14 -13.94 -14.14
C VAL A 246 6.47 -14.12 -15.62
N VAL A 247 7.60 -13.62 -16.08
CA VAL A 247 8.19 -14.03 -17.35
C VAL A 247 9.22 -15.11 -17.06
N ASP A 248 8.87 -16.34 -17.40
CA ASP A 248 9.68 -17.53 -17.20
C ASP A 248 10.04 -18.13 -18.56
N ASN A 249 11.33 -18.29 -18.85
CA ASN A 249 11.84 -18.75 -20.14
C ASN A 249 11.26 -17.98 -21.36
N GLY A 250 11.07 -16.67 -21.20
CA GLY A 250 10.55 -15.78 -22.24
C GLY A 250 9.04 -15.79 -22.42
N VAL A 251 8.31 -16.58 -21.63
CA VAL A 251 6.83 -16.65 -21.66
C VAL A 251 6.28 -15.93 -20.43
N GLU A 252 5.33 -15.02 -20.64
CA GLU A 252 4.66 -14.29 -19.56
C GLU A 252 3.43 -15.05 -19.05
N HIS A 253 3.38 -15.25 -17.74
CA HIS A 253 2.34 -15.99 -17.03
C HIS A 253 1.67 -15.10 -15.98
N ASN A 254 0.34 -15.06 -15.98
CA ASN A 254 -0.42 -14.36 -14.95
C ASN A 254 -0.42 -15.14 -13.63
N MET A 255 -0.11 -14.45 -12.53
CA MET A 255 -0.23 -15.00 -11.19
C MET A 255 -1.70 -15.03 -10.71
N TYR A 256 -2.52 -14.10 -11.18
CA TYR A 256 -3.96 -14.05 -10.94
C TYR A 256 -4.74 -14.49 -12.18
N ASP A 257 -5.94 -15.03 -11.98
CA ASP A 257 -6.80 -15.43 -13.11
C ASP A 257 -7.34 -14.22 -13.88
N ASN A 258 -7.57 -13.10 -13.18
CA ASN A 258 -7.98 -11.82 -13.74
C ASN A 258 -7.20 -10.68 -13.07
N PRO A 259 -7.06 -9.51 -13.73
CA PRO A 259 -6.53 -8.33 -13.08
C PRO A 259 -7.31 -7.98 -11.81
N LEU A 260 -6.58 -7.55 -10.79
CA LEU A 260 -7.14 -7.11 -9.52
C LEU A 260 -7.70 -5.69 -9.64
N PRO A 261 -8.87 -5.39 -9.07
CA PRO A 261 -9.34 -4.01 -8.96
C PRO A 261 -8.55 -3.24 -7.90
N VAL A 262 -8.26 -1.96 -8.17
CA VAL A 262 -7.76 -1.01 -7.17
C VAL A 262 -8.97 -0.51 -6.37
N ASN A 263 -9.17 -1.07 -5.19
CA ASN A 263 -10.32 -0.81 -4.31
C ASN A 263 -9.95 -0.09 -2.99
N SER A 264 -8.77 0.52 -2.96
CA SER A 264 -8.25 1.26 -1.81
C SER A 264 -7.54 2.51 -2.30
N THR A 265 -7.76 3.64 -1.61
CA THR A 265 -7.03 4.88 -1.90
C THR A 265 -5.55 4.75 -1.58
N ALA A 266 -5.15 3.80 -0.73
CA ALA A 266 -3.74 3.52 -0.47
C ALA A 266 -3.02 3.15 -1.78
N LEU A 267 -3.64 2.27 -2.57
CA LEU A 267 -3.17 1.82 -3.89
C LEU A 267 -3.34 2.86 -5.01
N GLN A 268 -3.84 4.06 -4.68
CA GLN A 268 -3.88 5.21 -5.57
C GLN A 268 -2.82 6.25 -5.21
N ALA A 269 -2.01 5.99 -4.17
CA ALA A 269 -0.92 6.84 -3.73
C ALA A 269 0.45 6.28 -4.18
N PRO A 270 1.55 7.06 -4.08
CA PRO A 270 2.89 6.57 -4.35
C PRO A 270 3.39 5.52 -3.35
N PHE A 271 4.23 4.60 -3.82
CA PHE A 271 4.86 3.53 -3.08
C PHE A 271 6.39 3.58 -3.22
N TYR A 272 7.13 3.07 -2.24
CA TYR A 272 8.57 2.85 -2.35
C TYR A 272 8.88 1.35 -2.40
N LEU A 273 10.05 1.00 -2.93
CA LEU A 273 10.49 -0.36 -3.21
C LEU A 273 11.25 -0.95 -2.02
N LEU A 274 11.10 -2.26 -1.79
CA LEU A 274 11.88 -3.05 -0.85
C LEU A 274 12.35 -4.35 -1.50
N LEU A 275 13.59 -4.73 -1.21
CA LEU A 275 14.18 -6.01 -1.62
C LEU A 275 14.84 -6.65 -0.40
N ASN A 276 14.51 -7.90 -0.08
CA ASN A 276 15.12 -8.63 1.03
C ASN A 276 15.08 -10.13 0.84
N MET A 277 15.88 -10.82 1.65
CA MET A 277 15.80 -12.26 1.84
C MET A 277 15.70 -12.59 3.32
N ALA A 278 14.50 -12.81 3.82
CA ALA A 278 14.26 -13.21 5.21
C ALA A 278 14.71 -14.66 5.46
N VAL A 279 14.88 -15.01 6.74
CA VAL A 279 15.17 -16.37 7.21
C VAL A 279 14.17 -16.75 8.30
N GLY A 280 13.41 -17.82 8.07
CA GLY A 280 12.40 -18.34 8.97
C GLY A 280 11.15 -17.46 9.04
N GLY A 281 10.46 -17.54 10.18
CA GLY A 281 9.25 -16.78 10.46
C GLY A 281 7.96 -17.45 9.99
N ASN A 282 6.85 -16.79 10.29
CA ASN A 282 5.48 -17.27 10.08
C ASN A 282 5.10 -17.48 8.61
N PHE A 283 5.88 -16.97 7.68
CA PHE A 283 5.66 -17.25 6.25
C PHE A 283 6.16 -18.65 5.85
N THR A 284 7.22 -19.12 6.51
CA THR A 284 7.91 -20.37 6.21
C THR A 284 7.48 -21.51 7.16
N ASP A 285 8.02 -22.71 6.96
CA ASP A 285 7.91 -23.84 7.90
C ASP A 285 9.02 -23.84 8.99
N ALA A 286 9.80 -22.75 9.13
CA ALA A 286 10.85 -22.62 10.14
C ALA A 286 10.58 -21.48 11.13
N ALA A 287 9.99 -21.82 12.27
CA ALA A 287 9.78 -20.90 13.40
C ALA A 287 11.00 -20.79 14.33
N SER A 288 12.01 -21.65 14.18
CA SER A 288 13.20 -21.68 15.01
C SER A 288 14.46 -22.02 14.19
N PRO A 289 15.67 -21.63 14.65
CA PRO A 289 16.91 -21.83 13.88
C PRO A 289 17.23 -23.29 13.52
N GLY A 290 16.79 -24.24 14.34
CA GLY A 290 17.00 -25.67 14.10
C GLY A 290 16.13 -26.24 12.97
N GLN A 291 15.06 -25.54 12.59
CA GLN A 291 14.16 -25.96 11.50
C GLN A 291 14.61 -25.47 10.12
N VAL A 292 15.58 -24.55 10.06
CA VAL A 292 16.10 -24.02 8.79
C VAL A 292 16.97 -25.10 8.12
N THR A 293 16.52 -25.61 6.98
CA THR A 293 17.25 -26.59 6.15
C THR A 293 17.83 -26.00 4.88
N ALA A 294 17.54 -24.73 4.60
CA ALA A 294 18.13 -23.97 3.52
C ALA A 294 19.66 -24.14 3.44
N PRO A 295 20.24 -24.40 2.25
CA PRO A 295 21.69 -24.40 2.09
C PRO A 295 22.22 -22.97 2.26
N LEU A 296 23.01 -22.75 3.31
CA LEU A 296 23.58 -21.46 3.65
C LEU A 296 25.12 -21.49 3.56
N PRO A 297 25.77 -20.44 3.02
CA PRO A 297 25.17 -19.18 2.59
C PRO A 297 24.34 -19.32 1.30
N GLY A 298 23.19 -18.64 1.27
CA GLY A 298 22.34 -18.52 0.09
C GLY A 298 22.31 -17.07 -0.38
N THR A 299 22.27 -16.84 -1.70
CA THR A 299 22.29 -15.49 -2.27
C THR A 299 21.14 -15.29 -3.25
N MET A 300 20.31 -14.29 -2.99
CA MET A 300 19.36 -13.73 -3.96
C MET A 300 20.09 -12.67 -4.78
N TYR A 301 19.95 -12.73 -6.10
CA TYR A 301 20.52 -11.74 -7.02
C TYR A 301 19.40 -10.94 -7.68
N VAL A 302 19.51 -9.61 -7.64
CA VAL A 302 18.63 -8.70 -8.40
C VAL A 302 19.47 -8.03 -9.47
N ASP A 303 19.19 -8.39 -10.73
CA ASP A 303 19.89 -7.85 -11.90
C ASP A 303 19.47 -6.41 -12.16
N TYR A 304 18.16 -6.14 -12.16
CA TYR A 304 17.64 -4.79 -12.27
C TYR A 304 16.26 -4.62 -11.63
N VAL A 305 15.92 -3.36 -11.37
CA VAL A 305 14.55 -2.89 -11.17
C VAL A 305 14.30 -1.76 -12.17
N ARG A 306 13.22 -1.85 -12.94
CA ARG A 306 12.85 -0.86 -13.95
C ARG A 306 11.40 -0.45 -13.81
N VAL A 307 11.11 0.83 -14.05
CA VAL A 307 9.77 1.41 -14.00
C VAL A 307 9.49 2.10 -15.32
N TYR A 308 8.42 1.70 -15.98
CA TYR A 308 7.99 2.21 -17.28
C TYR A 308 6.62 2.86 -17.19
N GLN A 309 6.32 3.74 -18.14
CA GLN A 309 4.94 4.13 -18.38
C GLN A 309 4.10 2.95 -18.86
N LEU A 310 2.82 3.00 -18.53
CA LEU A 310 1.78 2.05 -18.93
C LEU A 310 0.63 2.85 -19.55
N ASP A 311 0.46 2.80 -20.87
CA ASP A 311 -0.49 3.64 -21.62
C ASP A 311 -0.37 5.13 -21.27
N GLY A 312 0.86 5.63 -21.17
CA GLY A 312 1.17 7.02 -20.80
C GLY A 312 0.96 7.34 -19.31
N LYS A 313 0.51 6.38 -18.49
CA LYS A 313 0.42 6.53 -17.03
C LYS A 313 1.68 6.04 -16.33
N GLY A 314 1.89 6.51 -15.11
CA GLY A 314 3.07 6.18 -14.31
C GLY A 314 3.90 7.41 -14.03
N SER A 315 4.38 7.52 -12.79
CA SER A 315 5.30 8.56 -12.38
C SER A 315 6.31 8.03 -11.38
N VAL A 316 7.51 8.61 -11.41
CA VAL A 316 8.56 8.37 -10.42
C VAL A 316 8.97 9.70 -9.84
N LYS A 317 8.96 9.79 -8.51
CA LYS A 317 9.45 10.93 -7.74
C LYS A 317 10.72 10.53 -7.01
N LEU A 318 11.77 11.32 -7.21
CA LEU A 318 13.02 11.19 -6.48
C LEU A 318 13.02 12.09 -5.24
N GLY A 319 13.50 11.56 -4.11
CA GLY A 319 13.55 12.24 -2.82
C GLY A 319 12.21 12.30 -2.07
N SER A 320 12.22 12.99 -0.94
CA SER A 320 11.07 13.14 -0.03
C SER A 320 10.34 14.49 -0.15
N GLN A 321 10.86 15.44 -0.94
CA GLN A 321 10.30 16.80 -1.01
C GLN A 321 8.94 16.83 -1.70
N SER A 322 7.87 17.09 -0.96
CA SER A 322 6.55 17.48 -1.52
C SER A 322 6.65 18.84 -2.21
N THR A 323 5.89 19.03 -3.29
CA THR A 323 5.72 20.36 -3.87
C THR A 323 4.97 21.23 -2.87
N PRO A 324 5.48 22.42 -2.49
CA PRO A 324 4.77 23.33 -1.61
C PRO A 324 3.40 23.71 -2.19
N GLU A 325 2.36 23.58 -1.38
CA GLU A 325 1.02 24.07 -1.69
C GLU A 325 1.06 25.60 -1.85
N VAL A 326 0.15 26.16 -2.65
CA VAL A 326 0.14 27.61 -2.99
C VAL A 326 -1.26 28.20 -2.92
N GLY A 327 -1.34 29.52 -2.76
CA GLY A 327 -2.61 30.25 -2.78
C GLY A 327 -3.52 29.86 -1.61
N LYS A 328 -4.66 29.23 -1.89
CA LYS A 328 -5.57 28.71 -0.88
C LYS A 328 -5.63 27.19 -0.92
N PHE A 329 -5.52 26.57 0.24
CA PHE A 329 -5.64 25.13 0.40
C PHE A 329 -6.84 24.78 1.28
N GLY A 330 -7.82 24.07 0.72
CA GLY A 330 -9.01 23.63 1.43
C GLY A 330 -8.76 22.34 2.22
N VAL A 331 -8.84 22.40 3.55
CA VAL A 331 -8.74 21.22 4.41
C VAL A 331 -10.09 20.52 4.52
N PHE A 332 -11.16 21.29 4.69
CA PHE A 332 -12.54 20.81 4.72
C PHE A 332 -13.47 21.95 4.26
N THR A 333 -13.83 21.94 2.98
CA THR A 333 -14.73 22.93 2.36
C THR A 333 -15.25 22.38 1.03
N ASP A 334 -16.45 22.79 0.63
CA ASP A 334 -17.04 22.50 -0.68
C ASP A 334 -17.08 23.72 -1.60
N ASN A 335 -17.76 24.81 -1.25
CA ASN A 335 -17.93 25.94 -2.17
C ASN A 335 -16.89 27.06 -2.00
N THR A 336 -16.05 27.03 -0.96
CA THR A 336 -14.93 27.99 -0.90
C THR A 336 -13.96 27.73 -2.05
N ALA A 337 -13.75 28.75 -2.89
CA ALA A 337 -12.79 28.70 -3.98
C ALA A 337 -11.36 28.57 -3.45
N VAL A 338 -10.68 27.51 -3.85
CA VAL A 338 -9.33 27.14 -3.41
C VAL A 338 -8.50 26.64 -4.59
N ASN A 339 -7.17 26.75 -4.49
CA ASN A 339 -6.24 26.28 -5.51
C ASN A 339 -6.11 24.75 -5.49
N ASN A 340 -6.13 24.17 -4.29
CA ASN A 340 -6.10 22.73 -4.07
C ASN A 340 -6.91 22.40 -2.80
N LYS A 341 -7.39 21.17 -2.66
CA LYS A 341 -8.14 20.75 -1.47
C LYS A 341 -8.03 19.26 -1.17
N GLN A 342 -8.28 18.94 0.10
CA GLN A 342 -8.54 17.57 0.53
C GLN A 342 -10.02 17.23 0.42
N VAL A 343 -10.29 15.95 0.15
CA VAL A 343 -11.62 15.37 0.11
C VAL A 343 -11.70 14.30 1.18
N ALA A 344 -12.59 14.50 2.16
CA ALA A 344 -12.81 13.56 3.25
C ALA A 344 -13.23 12.19 2.69
N GLY A 345 -12.62 11.12 3.22
CA GLY A 345 -12.80 9.74 2.74
C GLY A 345 -11.92 9.36 1.54
N THR A 346 -11.31 10.34 0.86
CA THR A 346 -10.45 10.12 -0.31
C THR A 346 -9.00 10.47 -0.02
N SER A 347 -8.71 11.73 0.28
CA SER A 347 -7.35 12.25 0.54
C SER A 347 -7.15 12.71 1.99
N SER A 348 -8.21 12.71 2.79
CA SER A 348 -8.17 12.95 4.22
C SER A 348 -9.21 12.12 4.96
N ASP A 349 -9.03 12.00 6.28
CA ASP A 349 -9.95 11.35 7.19
C ASP A 349 -10.36 12.34 8.27
N VAL A 350 -11.66 12.37 8.60
CA VAL A 350 -12.18 13.14 9.73
C VAL A 350 -12.24 12.21 10.95
N PHE A 351 -11.50 12.57 12.00
CA PHE A 351 -11.46 11.80 13.23
C PHE A 351 -12.18 12.51 14.36
N VAL A 352 -12.95 11.73 15.12
CA VAL A 352 -13.39 12.06 16.47
C VAL A 352 -12.62 11.17 17.43
N TRP A 353 -11.95 11.76 18.41
CA TRP A 353 -11.01 11.03 19.26
C TRP A 353 -11.62 10.52 20.56
N ASN A 354 -12.80 11.00 20.94
CA ASN A 354 -13.52 10.53 22.11
C ASN A 354 -14.99 10.24 21.79
N ASN A 355 -15.26 9.02 21.32
CA ASN A 355 -16.63 8.58 21.00
C ASN A 355 -17.51 8.36 22.25
N ALA A 356 -16.95 8.41 23.46
CA ALA A 356 -17.74 8.34 24.69
C ALA A 356 -18.37 9.71 25.04
N SER A 357 -17.77 10.82 24.59
CA SER A 357 -18.27 12.17 24.83
C SER A 357 -18.85 12.84 23.59
N MET A 358 -18.62 12.28 22.41
CA MET A 358 -19.02 12.86 21.13
C MET A 358 -19.79 11.87 20.26
N SER A 359 -20.80 12.39 19.56
CA SER A 359 -21.56 11.68 18.52
C SER A 359 -21.85 12.62 17.35
N ALA A 360 -22.43 12.08 16.27
CA ALA A 360 -22.87 12.88 15.12
C ALA A 360 -23.90 13.95 15.57
N GLY A 361 -23.66 15.20 15.19
CA GLY A 361 -24.60 16.30 15.39
C GLY A 361 -25.55 16.48 14.20
N ASN A 362 -26.47 17.45 14.32
CA ASN A 362 -27.43 17.76 13.25
C ASN A 362 -27.50 19.25 12.90
N ILE A 363 -26.54 20.06 13.36
CA ILE A 363 -26.39 21.45 12.92
C ILE A 363 -26.17 21.46 11.40
N PRO A 364 -27.01 22.16 10.62
CA PRO A 364 -26.83 22.29 9.17
C PRO A 364 -25.48 22.93 8.81
N PRO A 365 -24.95 22.64 7.60
CA PRO A 365 -23.74 23.31 7.11
C PRO A 365 -23.93 24.82 7.06
N PHE A 366 -22.82 25.57 7.13
CA PHE A 366 -22.89 27.02 6.96
C PHE A 366 -23.37 27.35 5.55
N GLU A 367 -22.86 26.59 4.58
CA GLU A 367 -23.16 26.69 3.17
C GLU A 367 -22.98 25.32 2.50
N GLY A 368 -23.54 25.10 1.31
CA GLY A 368 -23.31 23.85 0.59
C GLY A 368 -23.85 22.61 1.31
N SER A 369 -23.04 21.57 1.35
CA SER A 369 -23.39 20.21 1.78
C SER A 369 -22.46 19.63 2.85
N ASN A 370 -21.23 20.14 2.97
CA ASN A 370 -20.23 19.62 3.89
C ASN A 370 -20.30 20.33 5.24
N VAL A 371 -20.33 19.57 6.34
CA VAL A 371 -20.16 20.11 7.70
C VAL A 371 -19.66 19.05 8.66
N MET A 372 -18.80 19.45 9.58
CA MET A 372 -18.45 18.63 10.75
C MET A 372 -19.40 18.96 11.90
N ALA A 373 -20.60 18.39 11.89
CA ALA A 373 -21.60 18.57 12.94
C ALA A 373 -21.46 17.52 14.05
N LEU A 374 -21.38 17.97 15.31
CA LEU A 374 -21.04 17.15 16.46
C LEU A 374 -21.94 17.44 17.66
N ASN A 375 -22.31 16.39 18.38
CA ASN A 375 -23.05 16.47 19.64
C ASN A 375 -22.16 16.01 20.80
N TYR A 376 -21.91 16.90 21.75
CA TYR A 376 -21.23 16.60 23.01
C TYR A 376 -22.24 16.17 24.05
N THR A 377 -22.12 14.94 24.54
CA THR A 377 -23.15 14.27 25.35
C THR A 377 -22.74 13.97 26.79
N ALA A 378 -21.45 14.08 27.12
CA ALA A 378 -20.92 13.63 28.41
C ALA A 378 -20.21 14.78 29.15
N PRO A 379 -20.90 15.50 30.04
CA PRO A 379 -20.32 16.59 30.83
C PRO A 379 -19.01 16.24 31.53
N ASN A 380 -18.10 17.21 31.60
CA ASN A 380 -16.77 17.10 32.21
C ASN A 380 -15.86 16.04 31.58
N GLN A 381 -16.21 15.52 30.40
CA GLN A 381 -15.31 14.70 29.59
C GLN A 381 -14.62 15.56 28.54
N TRP A 382 -13.38 15.19 28.20
CA TRP A 382 -12.67 15.85 27.10
C TRP A 382 -13.31 15.50 25.75
N PHE A 383 -13.17 16.40 24.78
CA PHE A 383 -13.60 16.17 23.40
C PHE A 383 -12.49 16.58 22.44
N GLY A 384 -12.50 16.06 21.22
CA GLY A 384 -11.57 16.49 20.19
C GLY A 384 -11.59 15.62 18.94
N GLY A 385 -10.95 16.12 17.91
CA GLY A 385 -10.91 15.51 16.60
C GLY A 385 -9.97 16.23 15.65
N SER A 386 -9.87 15.71 14.43
CA SER A 386 -9.04 16.30 13.38
C SER A 386 -9.56 16.05 11.98
N VAL A 387 -9.05 16.84 11.04
CA VAL A 387 -9.00 16.50 9.62
C VAL A 387 -7.55 16.11 9.32
N GLN A 388 -7.30 14.82 9.24
CA GLN A 388 -5.96 14.26 9.04
C GLN A 388 -5.78 13.90 7.56
N SER A 389 -4.70 14.38 6.97
CA SER A 389 -4.33 14.07 5.58
C SER A 389 -3.91 12.60 5.46
N ARG A 390 -4.19 11.95 4.33
CA ARG A 390 -3.65 10.62 4.03
C ARG A 390 -2.21 10.69 3.49
N GLN A 391 -1.80 11.85 3.00
CA GLN A 391 -0.44 12.15 2.52
C GLN A 391 0.08 13.40 3.21
N ALA A 392 1.39 13.49 3.37
CA ALA A 392 2.01 14.69 3.90
C ALA A 392 1.89 15.85 2.88
N HIS A 393 1.61 17.05 3.36
CA HIS A 393 1.60 18.27 2.56
C HIS A 393 2.75 19.19 2.97
N ASP A 394 3.37 19.84 1.98
CA ASP A 394 4.28 20.96 2.24
C ASP A 394 3.47 22.26 2.27
N MET A 395 3.28 22.80 3.46
CA MET A 395 2.53 24.02 3.74
C MET A 395 3.48 25.22 3.97
N SER A 396 4.75 25.14 3.55
CA SER A 396 5.77 26.16 3.86
C SER A 396 5.42 27.55 3.35
N ASN A 397 4.74 27.65 2.20
CA ASN A 397 4.29 28.92 1.62
C ASN A 397 3.20 29.62 2.45
N PHE A 398 2.59 28.93 3.40
CA PHE A 398 1.55 29.49 4.26
C PHE A 398 2.09 30.11 5.54
N ARG A 399 3.41 30.07 5.79
CA ARG A 399 4.04 30.57 7.03
C ARG A 399 3.62 31.99 7.41
N ASN A 400 3.49 32.87 6.42
CA ASN A 400 3.08 34.27 6.59
C ASN A 400 1.58 34.50 6.33
N GLY A 401 0.81 33.41 6.21
CA GLY A 401 -0.60 33.41 5.92
C GLY A 401 -1.47 33.14 7.13
N ASN A 402 -2.70 32.68 6.86
CA ASN A 402 -3.70 32.42 7.89
C ASN A 402 -4.37 31.06 7.69
N LEU A 403 -4.72 30.43 8.81
CA LEU A 403 -5.71 29.36 8.86
C LEU A 403 -7.06 29.98 9.23
N LYS A 404 -8.06 29.78 8.37
CA LYS A 404 -9.44 30.22 8.56
C LYS A 404 -10.36 29.03 8.71
N PHE A 405 -11.37 29.19 9.56
CA PHE A 405 -12.47 28.25 9.65
C PHE A 405 -13.73 28.95 10.17
N ARG A 406 -14.89 28.42 9.85
CA ARG A 406 -16.17 28.79 10.45
C ARG A 406 -16.53 27.80 11.53
N ILE A 407 -17.12 28.29 12.61
CA ILE A 407 -17.61 27.45 13.71
C ILE A 407 -18.90 28.02 14.28
N LYS A 408 -19.85 27.14 14.59
CA LYS A 408 -21.02 27.42 15.44
C LYS A 408 -20.86 26.62 16.73
N ILE A 409 -20.65 27.31 17.85
CA ILE A 409 -20.36 26.70 19.15
C ILE A 409 -20.83 27.64 20.28
N PRO A 410 -21.37 27.13 21.40
CA PRO A 410 -21.81 27.99 22.50
C PRO A 410 -20.68 28.86 23.05
N ALA A 411 -21.01 30.10 23.41
CA ALA A 411 -20.04 31.11 23.86
C ALA A 411 -19.19 30.64 25.06
N ASN A 412 -19.81 29.89 25.97
CA ASN A 412 -19.22 29.39 27.22
C ASN A 412 -18.33 28.15 27.06
N VAL A 413 -18.14 27.61 25.85
CA VAL A 413 -17.31 26.41 25.61
C VAL A 413 -15.91 26.81 25.16
N ALA A 414 -14.90 26.58 26.01
CA ALA A 414 -13.50 26.77 25.63
C ALA A 414 -12.97 25.60 24.78
N PHE A 415 -12.11 25.91 23.82
CA PHE A 415 -11.50 24.91 22.94
C PHE A 415 -10.12 25.36 22.45
N ASN A 416 -9.41 24.43 21.83
CA ASN A 416 -8.12 24.64 21.19
C ASN A 416 -8.20 24.30 19.70
N VAL A 417 -7.37 24.97 18.91
CA VAL A 417 -7.08 24.58 17.51
C VAL A 417 -5.60 24.25 17.42
N SER A 418 -5.26 23.09 16.86
CA SER A 418 -3.88 22.67 16.68
C SER A 418 -3.60 22.13 15.28
N ILE A 419 -2.31 22.06 14.96
CA ILE A 419 -1.77 21.46 13.74
C ILE A 419 -0.63 20.51 14.13
N GLN A 420 -0.37 19.48 13.34
CA GLN A 420 0.70 18.51 13.61
C GLN A 420 1.44 18.08 12.33
N ASP A 421 2.76 18.00 12.44
CA ASP A 421 3.63 17.48 11.39
C ASP A 421 3.81 15.95 11.47
N THR A 422 4.43 15.35 10.46
CA THR A 422 4.72 13.91 10.42
C THR A 422 5.74 13.45 11.46
N TYR A 423 6.46 14.38 12.10
CA TYR A 423 7.42 14.09 13.17
C TYR A 423 6.78 14.14 14.55
N THR A 424 5.44 14.21 14.62
CA THR A 424 4.63 14.34 15.83
C THR A 424 4.75 15.68 16.56
N ASN A 425 5.48 16.66 16.02
CA ASN A 425 5.48 18.00 16.61
C ASN A 425 4.10 18.62 16.40
N GLN A 426 3.55 19.15 17.49
CA GLN A 426 2.23 19.77 17.52
C GLN A 426 2.34 21.11 18.22
N ASN A 427 1.53 22.07 17.78
CA ASN A 427 1.31 23.30 18.52
C ASN A 427 -0.16 23.71 18.43
N ALA A 428 -0.65 24.35 19.50
CA ALA A 428 -2.06 24.67 19.69
C ALA A 428 -2.24 26.14 20.07
N VAL A 429 -3.32 26.74 19.61
CA VAL A 429 -3.80 28.04 20.08
C VAL A 429 -5.11 27.86 20.84
N LYS A 430 -5.33 28.72 21.84
CA LYS A 430 -6.49 28.65 22.73
C LYS A 430 -7.60 29.59 22.28
N PHE A 431 -8.84 29.15 22.44
CA PHE A 431 -10.06 29.95 22.35
C PHE A 431 -10.80 29.86 23.70
N PRO A 432 -10.56 30.82 24.62
CA PRO A 432 -11.20 30.83 25.93
C PRO A 432 -12.73 31.00 25.84
N ALA A 433 -13.43 30.48 26.84
CA ALA A 433 -14.87 30.70 26.99
C ALA A 433 -15.17 32.21 27.11
N ASN A 434 -16.24 32.66 26.44
CA ASN A 434 -16.77 34.03 26.47
C ASN A 434 -15.79 35.14 26.06
N ALA A 435 -14.70 34.80 25.35
CA ALA A 435 -13.71 35.77 24.88
C ALA A 435 -13.59 35.75 23.35
N THR A 436 -13.64 36.92 22.72
CA THR A 436 -13.30 37.05 21.30
C THR A 436 -11.80 36.82 21.12
N THR A 437 -11.43 35.83 20.31
CA THR A 437 -10.02 35.50 20.03
C THR A 437 -9.89 35.17 18.55
N TYR A 438 -8.84 35.67 17.88
CA TYR A 438 -8.62 35.47 16.44
C TYR A 438 -9.81 35.90 15.56
N GLY A 439 -10.53 36.95 15.99
CA GLY A 439 -11.73 37.46 15.32
C GLY A 439 -13.02 36.66 15.55
N LEU A 440 -12.98 35.54 16.28
CA LEU A 440 -14.16 34.72 16.54
C LEU A 440 -15.07 35.36 17.59
N VAL A 441 -16.22 35.88 17.14
CA VAL A 441 -17.25 36.43 18.03
C VAL A 441 -17.98 35.29 18.76
N ARG A 442 -18.17 35.44 20.08
CA ARG A 442 -18.70 34.38 20.96
C ARG A 442 -20.19 34.61 21.30
N ASN A 443 -21.08 34.32 20.36
CA ASN A 443 -22.53 34.47 20.54
C ASN A 443 -23.36 33.20 20.29
N GLY A 444 -22.71 32.05 20.02
CA GLY A 444 -23.41 30.79 19.72
C GLY A 444 -23.87 30.64 18.25
N GLU A 445 -23.68 31.67 17.43
CA GLU A 445 -23.97 31.65 15.99
C GLU A 445 -22.73 31.33 15.17
N TRP A 446 -22.92 31.04 13.88
CA TRP A 446 -21.82 30.84 12.95
C TRP A 446 -20.95 32.09 12.90
N ALA A 447 -19.65 31.92 13.14
CA ALA A 447 -18.65 32.97 13.04
C ALA A 447 -17.34 32.42 12.49
N THR A 448 -16.50 33.31 11.95
CA THR A 448 -15.19 32.96 11.39
C THR A 448 -14.08 33.24 12.40
N ALA A 449 -13.16 32.30 12.53
CA ALA A 449 -11.87 32.52 13.17
C ALA A 449 -10.78 32.65 12.08
N THR A 450 -9.82 33.55 12.28
CA THR A 450 -8.64 33.73 11.41
C THR A 450 -7.39 33.72 12.27
N ILE A 451 -6.63 32.62 12.21
CA ILE A 451 -5.43 32.41 13.02
C ILE A 451 -4.19 32.61 12.13
N PRO A 452 -3.25 33.51 12.49
CA PRO A 452 -1.97 33.59 11.81
C PRO A 452 -1.21 32.27 11.90
N VAL A 453 -0.74 31.75 10.77
CA VAL A 453 -0.01 30.47 10.72
C VAL A 453 1.28 30.56 11.53
N SER A 454 1.93 31.73 11.55
CA SER A 454 3.12 31.97 12.38
C SER A 454 2.88 31.69 13.88
N THR A 455 1.66 31.93 14.38
CA THR A 455 1.26 31.58 15.75
C THR A 455 0.98 30.09 15.91
N LEU A 456 0.34 29.46 14.93
CA LEU A 456 0.01 28.03 14.95
C LEU A 456 1.21 27.11 14.82
N VAL A 457 2.24 27.50 14.07
CA VAL A 457 3.43 26.68 13.85
C VAL A 457 4.31 26.60 15.10
N GLY A 458 4.35 27.67 15.89
CA GLY A 458 5.22 27.75 17.06
C GLY A 458 6.69 27.45 16.70
N PRO A 459 7.48 26.92 17.66
CA PRO A 459 8.92 26.74 17.45
C PRO A 459 9.32 25.42 16.77
N LYS A 460 8.42 24.43 16.71
CA LYS A 460 8.80 23.03 16.36
C LYS A 460 8.07 22.44 15.16
N VAL A 461 6.90 22.97 14.77
CA VAL A 461 6.13 22.37 13.68
C VAL A 461 6.84 22.58 12.34
N ALA A 462 7.10 21.48 11.64
CA ALA A 462 7.73 21.43 10.34
C ALA A 462 6.69 21.57 9.20
N LEU A 463 6.47 22.80 8.73
CA LEU A 463 5.51 23.07 7.65
C LEU A 463 5.80 22.30 6.35
N GLN A 464 7.04 21.86 6.11
CA GLN A 464 7.40 21.10 4.93
C GLN A 464 6.85 19.66 4.91
N SER A 465 6.32 19.16 6.02
CA SER A 465 5.82 17.79 6.15
C SER A 465 4.65 17.73 7.14
N MET A 466 3.54 18.37 6.76
CA MET A 466 2.33 18.47 7.59
C MET A 466 1.40 17.27 7.37
N LEU A 467 0.82 16.76 8.46
CA LEU A 467 -0.13 15.64 8.41
C LEU A 467 -1.53 16.06 8.85
N ASP A 468 -1.67 16.64 10.05
CA ASP A 468 -2.94 17.17 10.52
C ASP A 468 -2.96 18.68 10.30
N LEU A 469 -3.73 19.09 9.30
CA LEU A 469 -3.84 20.49 8.89
C LEU A 469 -4.88 21.28 9.70
N PHE A 470 -5.73 20.56 10.45
CA PHE A 470 -6.64 21.14 11.42
C PHE A 470 -7.04 20.10 12.47
N GLN A 471 -6.95 20.49 13.73
CA GLN A 471 -7.41 19.71 14.86
C GLN A 471 -8.14 20.63 15.83
N PHE A 472 -9.11 20.07 16.55
CA PHE A 472 -9.81 20.77 17.62
C PHE A 472 -9.88 19.89 18.87
N SER A 473 -9.86 20.52 20.04
CA SER A 473 -10.03 19.81 21.31
C SER A 473 -10.56 20.71 22.42
N SER A 474 -11.16 20.14 23.45
CA SER A 474 -11.52 20.87 24.66
C SER A 474 -10.28 21.44 25.36
N GLU A 475 -10.39 22.64 25.93
CA GLU A 475 -9.33 23.14 26.83
C GLU A 475 -9.33 22.35 28.14
N ALA A 476 -8.18 21.74 28.47
CA ALA A 476 -8.07 20.78 29.56
C ALA A 476 -8.45 21.33 30.94
N THR A 477 -8.30 22.64 31.13
CA THR A 477 -8.64 23.33 32.39
C THR A 477 -10.07 23.89 32.43
N GLN A 478 -10.82 23.78 31.32
CA GLN A 478 -12.15 24.34 31.15
C GLN A 478 -13.07 23.36 30.39
N LEU A 479 -13.20 22.14 30.92
CA LEU A 479 -14.08 21.13 30.30
C LEU A 479 -15.55 21.56 30.36
N PRO A 480 -16.36 21.25 29.32
CA PRO A 480 -17.77 21.67 29.29
C PRO A 480 -18.59 20.97 30.37
N GLY A 481 -19.31 21.76 31.19
CA GLY A 481 -20.15 21.24 32.26
C GLY A 481 -21.55 20.78 31.84
N ALA A 482 -21.93 20.95 30.56
CA ALA A 482 -23.25 20.60 30.04
C ALA A 482 -23.16 20.07 28.60
N PRO A 483 -24.12 19.25 28.14
CA PRO A 483 -24.23 18.84 26.75
C PRO A 483 -24.43 20.05 25.82
N PHE A 484 -23.89 19.97 24.60
CA PHE A 484 -24.08 20.99 23.57
C PHE A 484 -23.84 20.42 22.17
N GLN A 485 -24.28 21.15 21.14
CA GLN A 485 -23.89 20.86 19.76
C GLN A 485 -22.90 21.90 19.24
N MET A 486 -22.00 21.46 18.35
CA MET A 486 -21.09 22.33 17.62
C MET A 486 -20.99 21.88 16.16
N ALA A 487 -20.65 22.82 15.29
CA ALA A 487 -20.34 22.54 13.89
C ALA A 487 -19.13 23.35 13.42
N ILE A 488 -18.28 22.73 12.60
CA ILE A 488 -17.12 23.36 11.96
C ILE A 488 -17.26 23.22 10.45
N ASP A 489 -16.92 24.28 9.72
CA ASP A 489 -17.01 24.36 8.27
C ASP A 489 -15.93 25.29 7.69
N ASP A 490 -15.73 25.29 6.37
CA ASP A 490 -14.83 26.20 5.64
C ASP A 490 -13.39 26.28 6.19
N ILE A 491 -12.78 25.12 6.46
CA ILE A 491 -11.40 25.07 6.95
C ILE A 491 -10.44 25.29 5.78
N VAL A 492 -9.81 26.46 5.72
CA VAL A 492 -8.99 26.91 4.60
C VAL A 492 -7.70 27.54 5.09
N TRP A 493 -6.58 27.11 4.54
CA TRP A 493 -5.31 27.80 4.64
C TRP A 493 -5.21 28.82 3.50
N GLU A 494 -4.78 30.04 3.80
CA GLU A 494 -4.52 31.08 2.82
C GLU A 494 -3.07 31.53 2.92
N SER A 495 -2.32 31.43 1.83
CA SER A 495 -0.96 31.96 1.77
C SER A 495 -1.02 33.46 1.96
N GLY A 496 -0.17 34.01 2.83
CA GLY A 496 0.00 35.46 2.90
C GLY A 496 0.42 35.98 1.52
N THR A 497 0.07 37.22 1.17
CA THR A 497 0.67 37.89 0.00
C THR A 497 2.19 37.69 0.10
N PRO A 498 2.85 37.22 -0.97
CA PRO A 498 4.29 37.01 -0.89
C PRO A 498 4.92 38.34 -0.49
N THR A 499 5.60 38.37 0.65
CA THR A 499 6.67 39.35 0.83
C THR A 499 7.59 39.07 -0.34
N PRO A 500 7.82 40.03 -1.27
CA PRO A 500 8.69 39.79 -2.39
C PRO A 500 9.99 39.23 -1.84
N THR A 501 10.34 38.02 -2.27
CA THR A 501 11.68 37.48 -2.03
C THR A 501 12.63 38.60 -2.46
N PRO A 502 13.54 39.08 -1.58
CA PRO A 502 14.48 40.10 -2.00
C PRO A 502 15.15 39.55 -3.25
N THR A 503 14.93 40.23 -4.39
CA THR A 503 15.66 39.93 -5.61
C THR A 503 17.12 39.94 -5.19
N PRO A 504 17.88 38.84 -5.39
CA PRO A 504 19.29 38.86 -5.06
C PRO A 504 19.89 40.07 -5.76
N THR A 505 20.41 41.03 -4.99
CA THR A 505 21.16 42.15 -5.53
C THR A 505 22.18 41.53 -6.48
N PRO A 506 22.19 41.91 -7.77
CA PRO A 506 23.14 41.33 -8.71
C PRO A 506 24.53 41.52 -8.11
N THR A 507 25.15 40.42 -7.71
CA THR A 507 26.55 40.40 -7.33
C THR A 507 27.31 41.01 -8.50
N PRO A 508 28.14 42.05 -8.31
CA PRO A 508 28.89 42.63 -9.40
C PRO A 508 29.62 41.51 -10.13
N THR A 509 29.33 41.37 -11.42
CA THR A 509 30.00 40.41 -12.29
C THR A 509 31.50 40.61 -12.12
N PRO A 510 32.27 39.61 -11.66
CA PRO A 510 33.72 39.75 -11.63
C PRO A 510 34.18 39.99 -13.06
N THR A 511 34.89 41.10 -13.27
CA THR A 511 35.59 41.42 -14.51
C THR A 511 36.38 40.19 -14.94
N PRO A 512 36.28 39.75 -16.21
CA PRO A 512 36.98 38.56 -16.67
C PRO A 512 38.49 38.75 -16.48
N THR A 513 39.07 37.96 -15.59
CA THR A 513 40.52 37.78 -15.52
C THR A 513 40.97 37.17 -16.84
N PRO A 514 41.99 37.73 -17.53
CA PRO A 514 42.46 37.19 -18.80
C PRO A 514 42.86 35.72 -18.65
N THR A 515 42.29 34.88 -19.50
CA THR A 515 42.61 33.46 -19.62
C THR A 515 44.09 33.29 -19.95
N PRO A 516 44.88 32.56 -19.16
CA PRO A 516 46.25 32.25 -19.55
C PRO A 516 46.25 31.35 -20.79
N THR A 517 47.04 31.75 -21.78
CA THR A 517 47.31 31.04 -23.03
C THR A 517 47.69 29.58 -22.77
N PRO A 518 47.11 28.59 -23.47
CA PRO A 518 47.48 27.19 -23.29
C PRO A 518 48.94 26.95 -23.70
N THR A 519 49.71 26.38 -22.77
CA THR A 519 51.05 25.83 -23.02
C THR A 519 50.92 24.62 -23.97
N PRO A 520 51.74 24.52 -25.03
CA PRO A 520 51.65 23.41 -25.98
C PRO A 520 51.95 22.06 -25.29
N THR A 521 51.05 21.10 -25.49
CA THR A 521 51.20 19.70 -25.08
C THR A 521 52.34 19.05 -25.89
N PRO A 522 53.30 18.37 -25.25
CA PRO A 522 54.35 17.66 -25.97
C PRO A 522 53.78 16.47 -26.77
N THR A 523 54.19 16.39 -28.02
CA THR A 523 53.91 15.32 -28.99
C THR A 523 54.33 13.95 -28.43
N PRO A 524 53.47 12.91 -28.49
CA PRO A 524 53.85 11.57 -28.07
C PRO A 524 54.92 10.96 -29.00
N THR A 525 55.98 10.44 -28.40
CA THR A 525 57.04 9.64 -29.04
C THR A 525 56.45 8.31 -29.55
N PRO A 526 56.82 7.83 -30.75
CA PRO A 526 56.31 6.56 -31.29
C PRO A 526 56.79 5.35 -30.48
N THR A 527 55.84 4.53 -30.04
CA THR A 527 56.05 3.21 -29.42
C THR A 527 56.60 2.22 -30.47
N PRO A 528 57.64 1.42 -30.16
CA PRO A 528 58.21 0.47 -31.11
C PRO A 528 57.25 -0.67 -31.45
N THR A 529 57.21 -1.00 -32.75
CA THR A 529 56.50 -2.12 -33.36
C THR A 529 56.92 -3.47 -32.75
N PRO A 530 55.99 -4.32 -32.29
CA PRO A 530 56.33 -5.68 -31.86
C PRO A 530 56.65 -6.59 -33.06
N THR A 531 57.75 -7.33 -32.95
CA THR A 531 58.26 -8.39 -33.83
C THR A 531 57.25 -9.53 -34.02
N PRO A 532 57.13 -10.14 -35.22
CA PRO A 532 56.20 -11.24 -35.46
C PRO A 532 56.54 -12.49 -34.64
N THR A 533 55.54 -13.02 -33.94
CA THR A 533 55.57 -14.31 -33.23
C THR A 533 55.45 -15.47 -34.25
N PRO A 534 56.21 -16.57 -34.12
CA PRO A 534 56.16 -17.69 -35.06
C PRO A 534 54.83 -18.45 -35.03
N THR A 535 54.36 -18.80 -36.22
CA THR A 535 53.18 -19.63 -36.52
C THR A 535 53.25 -20.99 -35.81
N PRO A 536 52.22 -21.41 -35.04
CA PRO A 536 52.13 -22.77 -34.53
C PRO A 536 51.71 -23.77 -35.63
N THR A 537 52.44 -24.88 -35.68
CA THR A 537 52.21 -26.08 -36.50
C THR A 537 50.84 -26.71 -36.21
N PRO A 538 50.09 -27.23 -37.21
CA PRO A 538 48.80 -27.86 -36.97
C PRO A 538 48.91 -29.19 -36.22
N THR A 539 48.15 -29.31 -35.14
CA THR A 539 47.91 -30.55 -34.36
C THR A 539 46.91 -31.44 -35.10
N PRO A 540 47.12 -32.78 -35.18
CA PRO A 540 46.24 -33.69 -35.91
C PRO A 540 44.86 -33.84 -35.26
N THR A 541 43.84 -33.87 -36.13
CA THR A 541 42.42 -34.10 -35.84
C THR A 541 42.17 -35.45 -35.17
N PRO A 542 41.43 -35.53 -34.04
CA PRO A 542 40.98 -36.80 -33.49
C PRO A 542 39.81 -37.40 -34.30
N THR A 543 39.95 -38.69 -34.62
CA THR A 543 38.97 -39.56 -35.27
C THR A 543 37.68 -39.70 -34.44
N PRO A 544 36.48 -39.71 -35.05
CA PRO A 544 35.22 -39.86 -34.32
C PRO A 544 35.03 -41.28 -33.75
N THR A 545 34.70 -41.33 -32.46
CA THR A 545 34.28 -42.54 -31.72
C THR A 545 32.85 -42.93 -32.12
N PRO A 546 32.53 -44.23 -32.35
CA PRO A 546 31.21 -44.66 -32.77
C PRO A 546 30.13 -44.46 -31.69
N THR A 547 28.97 -43.97 -32.13
CA THR A 547 27.75 -43.77 -31.35
C THR A 547 27.12 -45.11 -30.94
N PRO A 548 26.72 -45.32 -29.67
CA PRO A 548 25.99 -46.52 -29.28
C PRO A 548 24.53 -46.48 -29.74
N THR A 549 24.08 -47.60 -30.30
CA THR A 549 22.71 -47.89 -30.77
C THR A 549 21.69 -47.82 -29.61
N PRO A 550 20.50 -47.21 -29.80
CA PRO A 550 19.47 -47.15 -28.77
C PRO A 550 18.78 -48.51 -28.54
N THR A 551 18.66 -48.89 -27.26
CA THR A 551 17.87 -50.04 -26.78
C THR A 551 16.38 -49.72 -26.80
N PRO A 552 15.48 -50.63 -27.24
CA PRO A 552 14.05 -50.36 -27.31
C PRO A 552 13.40 -50.26 -25.92
N THR A 553 12.55 -49.24 -25.76
CA THR A 553 11.74 -48.96 -24.57
C THR A 553 10.54 -49.92 -24.47
N PRO A 554 10.21 -50.48 -23.29
CA PRO A 554 9.04 -51.35 -23.13
C PRO A 554 7.71 -50.58 -23.19
N THR A 555 6.74 -51.21 -23.83
CA THR A 555 5.35 -50.73 -24.04
C THR A 555 4.58 -50.65 -22.71
N PRO A 556 3.85 -49.54 -22.42
CA PRO A 556 3.04 -49.44 -21.21
C PRO A 556 1.73 -50.25 -21.31
N THR A 557 1.44 -50.99 -20.24
CA THR A 557 0.19 -51.73 -20.00
C THR A 557 -1.00 -50.78 -19.76
N PRO A 558 -2.21 -51.04 -20.30
CA PRO A 558 -3.36 -50.16 -20.11
C PRO A 558 -3.88 -50.16 -18.67
N THR A 559 -4.11 -48.95 -18.14
CA THR A 559 -4.71 -48.68 -16.82
C THR A 559 -6.25 -48.80 -16.89
N PRO A 560 -6.93 -49.41 -15.91
CA PRO A 560 -8.37 -49.62 -15.94
C PRO A 560 -9.16 -48.30 -15.86
N THR A 561 -10.26 -48.26 -16.62
CA THR A 561 -11.22 -47.14 -16.68
C THR A 561 -11.92 -46.94 -15.33
N PRO A 562 -11.97 -45.71 -14.78
CA PRO A 562 -12.66 -45.44 -13.52
C PRO A 562 -14.19 -45.51 -13.68
N THR A 563 -14.83 -46.22 -12.75
CA THR A 563 -16.29 -46.31 -12.58
C THR A 563 -16.90 -44.93 -12.27
N PRO A 564 -18.05 -44.55 -12.84
CA PRO A 564 -18.68 -43.25 -12.58
C PRO A 564 -19.13 -43.13 -11.12
N THR A 565 -18.65 -42.08 -10.46
CA THR A 565 -19.08 -41.64 -9.12
C THR A 565 -20.54 -41.17 -9.16
N PRO A 566 -21.40 -41.53 -8.19
CA PRO A 566 -22.81 -41.14 -8.17
C PRO A 566 -22.97 -39.61 -8.13
N THR A 567 -23.88 -39.07 -8.95
CA THR A 567 -24.23 -37.65 -8.98
C THR A 567 -24.88 -37.24 -7.66
N PRO A 568 -24.31 -36.29 -6.90
CA PRO A 568 -24.88 -35.86 -5.63
C PRO A 568 -26.17 -35.04 -5.81
N THR A 569 -27.07 -35.15 -4.83
CA THR A 569 -28.37 -34.45 -4.78
C THR A 569 -28.19 -32.93 -4.78
N PRO A 570 -28.93 -32.14 -5.59
CA PRO A 570 -28.81 -30.68 -5.62
C PRO A 570 -29.15 -30.02 -4.28
N VAL A 571 -28.35 -29.05 -3.86
CA VAL A 571 -28.64 -28.20 -2.69
C VAL A 571 -29.84 -27.29 -3.00
N SER A 572 -30.82 -27.26 -2.10
CA SER A 572 -32.01 -26.42 -2.26
C SER A 572 -31.72 -24.95 -1.94
N VAL A 573 -32.01 -24.07 -2.90
CA VAL A 573 -31.93 -22.60 -2.77
C VAL A 573 -33.29 -21.94 -3.02
N SER A 574 -33.58 -20.81 -2.38
CA SER A 574 -34.86 -20.11 -2.54
C SER A 574 -34.79 -18.61 -2.23
N ALA A 575 -35.73 -17.85 -2.79
CA ALA A 575 -36.00 -16.45 -2.44
C ALA A 575 -37.51 -16.26 -2.24
N THR A 576 -37.92 -15.76 -1.08
CA THR A 576 -39.33 -15.64 -0.68
C THR A 576 -39.59 -14.26 -0.12
N GLN A 577 -40.57 -13.54 -0.68
CA GLN A 577 -41.00 -12.24 -0.15
C GLN A 577 -41.76 -12.46 1.17
N THR A 578 -41.18 -12.03 2.29
CA THR A 578 -41.74 -12.23 3.64
C THR A 578 -42.40 -10.99 4.21
N GLY A 579 -42.32 -9.85 3.50
CA GLY A 579 -43.02 -8.62 3.82
C GLY A 579 -43.12 -7.70 2.60
N PRO A 580 -43.85 -6.56 2.71
CA PRO A 580 -44.04 -5.63 1.60
C PRO A 580 -42.73 -5.01 1.08
N THR A 581 -41.68 -4.99 1.93
CA THR A 581 -40.37 -4.40 1.61
C THR A 581 -39.22 -5.37 1.84
N THR A 582 -39.48 -6.68 1.93
CA THR A 582 -38.48 -7.66 2.37
C THR A 582 -38.50 -8.93 1.52
N LEU A 583 -37.33 -9.28 0.98
CA LEU A 583 -37.07 -10.54 0.28
C LEU A 583 -36.08 -11.38 1.10
N GLN A 584 -36.47 -12.59 1.49
CA GLN A 584 -35.63 -13.52 2.24
C GLN A 584 -35.04 -14.57 1.32
N PHE A 585 -33.72 -14.68 1.32
CA PHE A 585 -32.98 -15.74 0.63
C PHE A 585 -32.64 -16.87 1.60
N ALA A 586 -32.63 -18.11 1.09
CA ALA A 586 -32.22 -19.28 1.85
C ALA A 586 -31.44 -20.31 1.02
N VAL A 587 -30.40 -20.90 1.60
CA VAL A 587 -29.59 -21.99 1.03
C VAL A 587 -29.40 -23.10 2.08
N ARG A 588 -29.84 -24.33 1.80
CA ARG A 588 -29.68 -25.47 2.73
C ARG A 588 -28.35 -26.18 2.55
N THR A 589 -27.35 -25.76 3.31
CA THR A 589 -26.05 -26.44 3.40
C THR A 589 -25.55 -26.41 4.84
N SER A 590 -24.87 -27.48 5.26
CA SER A 590 -24.24 -27.58 6.58
C SER A 590 -23.00 -26.70 6.72
N SER A 591 -22.58 -26.01 5.65
CA SER A 591 -21.49 -25.06 5.66
C SER A 591 -21.98 -23.65 5.29
N TRP A 592 -21.06 -22.76 4.95
CA TRP A 592 -21.36 -21.37 4.63
C TRP A 592 -22.03 -21.22 3.26
N ALA A 593 -22.80 -20.13 3.11
CA ALA A 593 -23.31 -19.65 1.84
C ALA A 593 -23.28 -18.11 1.76
N ASP A 594 -23.08 -17.60 0.57
CA ASP A 594 -23.15 -16.18 0.21
C ASP A 594 -24.30 -15.96 -0.78
N VAL A 595 -24.95 -14.81 -0.68
CA VAL A 595 -25.89 -14.32 -1.68
C VAL A 595 -25.28 -13.14 -2.43
N HIS A 596 -25.41 -13.17 -3.75
CA HIS A 596 -25.00 -12.11 -4.66
C HIS A 596 -26.27 -11.55 -5.28
N TYR A 597 -26.61 -10.28 -5.06
CA TYR A 597 -27.81 -9.72 -5.66
C TYR A 597 -27.67 -8.26 -6.08
N THR A 598 -28.47 -7.87 -7.07
CA THR A 598 -28.69 -6.48 -7.49
C THR A 598 -30.17 -6.16 -7.36
N VAL A 599 -30.50 -4.89 -7.15
CA VAL A 599 -31.88 -4.40 -7.20
C VAL A 599 -31.96 -3.43 -8.38
N ASN A 600 -32.82 -3.74 -9.35
CA ASN A 600 -32.94 -3.05 -10.63
C ASN A 600 -31.57 -2.96 -11.33
N SER A 601 -31.11 -1.75 -11.67
CA SER A 601 -29.79 -1.48 -12.27
C SER A 601 -28.76 -1.00 -11.24
N GLY A 602 -29.01 -1.23 -9.94
CA GLY A 602 -28.10 -0.85 -8.86
C GLY A 602 -26.84 -1.73 -8.79
N GLY A 603 -25.88 -1.30 -7.97
CA GLY A 603 -24.64 -2.04 -7.74
C GLY A 603 -24.85 -3.39 -7.05
N GLN A 604 -24.04 -4.38 -7.43
CA GLN A 604 -24.09 -5.73 -6.87
C GLN A 604 -23.68 -5.75 -5.39
N GLN A 605 -24.50 -6.42 -4.58
CA GLN A 605 -24.28 -6.72 -3.17
C GLN A 605 -23.84 -8.17 -3.05
N ASN A 606 -22.75 -8.43 -2.31
CA ASN A 606 -22.23 -9.78 -2.04
C ASN A 606 -22.16 -9.95 -0.52
N LEU A 607 -22.98 -10.84 0.03
CA LEU A 607 -23.23 -10.87 1.47
C LEU A 607 -23.21 -12.29 2.01
N ARG A 608 -22.46 -12.48 3.10
CA ARG A 608 -22.46 -13.71 3.88
C ARG A 608 -23.80 -13.92 4.54
N MET A 609 -24.40 -15.08 4.29
CA MET A 609 -25.69 -15.44 4.88
C MET A 609 -25.50 -15.93 6.31
N ARG A 610 -26.50 -15.67 7.17
CA ARG A 610 -26.51 -16.16 8.56
C ARG A 610 -26.84 -17.65 8.55
N GLN A 611 -25.92 -18.47 9.06
CA GLN A 611 -26.10 -19.91 9.19
C GLN A 611 -26.84 -20.25 10.49
N ASP A 612 -27.90 -21.05 10.40
CA ASP A 612 -28.66 -21.58 11.52
C ASP A 612 -29.11 -23.02 11.22
N ALA A 613 -28.62 -24.00 11.97
CA ALA A 613 -28.94 -25.43 11.84
C ALA A 613 -28.90 -26.00 10.39
N GLY A 614 -27.87 -25.66 9.61
CA GLY A 614 -27.71 -26.14 8.22
C GLY A 614 -28.56 -25.40 7.19
N ASN A 615 -29.18 -24.28 7.58
CA ASN A 615 -29.86 -23.36 6.70
C ASN A 615 -29.18 -21.99 6.76
N ASN A 616 -28.76 -21.48 5.61
CA ASN A 616 -28.17 -20.16 5.49
C ASN A 616 -29.24 -19.19 5.02
N THR A 617 -29.44 -18.07 5.73
CA THR A 617 -30.50 -17.10 5.40
C THR A 617 -30.00 -15.65 5.39
N TYR A 618 -30.57 -14.82 4.51
CA TYR A 618 -30.34 -13.37 4.50
C TYR A 618 -31.64 -12.65 4.07
N ALA A 619 -31.98 -11.54 4.72
CA ALA A 619 -33.16 -10.75 4.39
C ALA A 619 -32.76 -9.39 3.81
N ALA A 620 -33.05 -9.16 2.53
CA ALA A 620 -32.90 -7.86 1.89
C ALA A 620 -34.11 -6.99 2.21
N GLY A 621 -33.90 -5.87 2.91
CA GLY A 621 -34.94 -4.91 3.30
C GLY A 621 -34.91 -3.63 2.46
N GLY A 622 -35.94 -2.78 2.64
CA GLY A 622 -36.03 -1.48 1.95
C GLY A 622 -36.43 -1.56 0.47
N LEU A 623 -36.88 -2.73 0.02
CA LEU A 623 -37.36 -2.95 -1.35
C LEU A 623 -38.77 -2.37 -1.54
N LYS A 624 -39.13 -2.06 -2.78
CA LYS A 624 -40.44 -1.52 -3.17
C LYS A 624 -41.16 -2.47 -4.12
N ALA A 625 -42.49 -2.41 -4.16
CA ALA A 625 -43.28 -3.14 -5.15
C ALA A 625 -42.81 -2.76 -6.58
N GLY A 626 -42.59 -3.77 -7.41
CA GLY A 626 -42.02 -3.62 -8.76
C GLY A 626 -40.49 -3.69 -8.84
N ASP A 627 -39.76 -3.66 -7.73
CA ASP A 627 -38.30 -3.84 -7.75
C ASP A 627 -37.93 -5.23 -8.29
N VAL A 628 -37.00 -5.27 -9.24
CA VAL A 628 -36.47 -6.50 -9.84
C VAL A 628 -35.16 -6.86 -9.17
N VAL A 629 -35.16 -7.93 -8.38
CA VAL A 629 -33.97 -8.45 -7.69
C VAL A 629 -33.36 -9.58 -8.51
N LYS A 630 -32.17 -9.38 -9.09
CA LYS A 630 -31.40 -10.47 -9.71
C LYS A 630 -30.43 -11.03 -8.69
N TYR A 631 -30.40 -12.35 -8.50
CA TYR A 631 -29.58 -12.97 -7.47
C TYR A 631 -28.98 -14.31 -7.89
N SER A 632 -27.86 -14.66 -7.28
CA SER A 632 -27.26 -16.00 -7.29
C SER A 632 -26.64 -16.29 -5.92
N PHE A 633 -26.22 -17.52 -5.72
CA PHE A 633 -25.57 -17.99 -4.50
C PHE A 633 -24.24 -18.67 -4.80
N THR A 634 -23.26 -18.43 -3.94
CA THR A 634 -22.05 -19.24 -3.82
C THR A 634 -22.11 -19.96 -2.48
N TYR A 635 -21.94 -21.28 -2.47
CA TYR A 635 -21.97 -22.05 -1.22
C TYR A 635 -20.92 -23.14 -1.19
N TRP A 636 -20.48 -23.50 0.01
CA TRP A 636 -19.55 -24.62 0.18
C TRP A 636 -20.29 -25.96 0.13
N ASP A 637 -19.92 -26.79 -0.83
CA ASP A 637 -20.39 -28.16 -0.93
C ASP A 637 -19.41 -29.08 -0.21
N THR A 638 -19.77 -29.49 1.01
CA THR A 638 -18.97 -30.36 1.86
C THR A 638 -18.75 -31.75 1.26
N THR A 639 -19.63 -32.20 0.36
CA THR A 639 -19.52 -33.52 -0.29
C THR A 639 -18.50 -33.47 -1.42
N ARG A 640 -18.45 -32.36 -2.15
CA ARG A 640 -17.54 -32.17 -3.28
C ARG A 640 -16.23 -31.46 -2.93
N ASN A 641 -16.15 -30.89 -1.73
CA ASN A 641 -14.99 -30.17 -1.19
C ASN A 641 -14.57 -28.96 -2.05
N TYR A 642 -15.55 -28.24 -2.60
CA TYR A 642 -15.35 -26.99 -3.34
C TYR A 642 -16.56 -26.07 -3.23
N ALA A 643 -16.38 -24.79 -3.59
CA ALA A 643 -17.45 -23.80 -3.64
C ALA A 643 -18.23 -23.89 -4.96
N VAL A 644 -19.55 -23.83 -4.88
CA VAL A 644 -20.47 -24.00 -6.01
C VAL A 644 -21.26 -22.73 -6.22
N ASP A 645 -21.24 -22.22 -7.46
CA ASP A 645 -22.08 -21.12 -7.89
C ASP A 645 -23.38 -21.64 -8.49
N THR A 646 -24.49 -21.00 -8.11
CA THR A 646 -25.79 -21.23 -8.73
C THR A 646 -26.01 -20.28 -9.91
N ALA A 647 -26.81 -20.72 -10.89
CA ALA A 647 -27.22 -19.85 -11.98
C ALA A 647 -27.99 -18.64 -11.45
N GLN A 648 -27.83 -17.49 -12.12
CA GLN A 648 -28.55 -16.26 -11.77
C GLN A 648 -30.06 -16.45 -11.95
N GLN A 649 -30.81 -16.02 -10.94
CA GLN A 649 -32.26 -16.01 -10.88
C GLN A 649 -32.78 -14.58 -10.74
N THR A 650 -34.08 -14.38 -10.88
CA THR A 650 -34.71 -13.05 -10.75
C THR A 650 -36.02 -13.16 -9.99
N PHE A 651 -36.26 -12.22 -9.08
CA PHE A 651 -37.50 -12.06 -8.32
C PHE A 651 -38.02 -10.63 -8.49
N THR A 652 -39.31 -10.47 -8.80
CA THR A 652 -39.95 -9.15 -8.84
C THR A 652 -40.82 -9.00 -7.61
N MET A 653 -40.56 -7.95 -6.82
CA MET A 653 -41.32 -7.64 -5.60
C MET A 653 -42.78 -7.37 -5.95
N LYS A 654 -43.70 -8.08 -5.29
CA LYS A 654 -45.15 -7.94 -5.46
C LYS A 654 -45.73 -6.86 -4.58
#